data_AF-A0A7W0KLK1-F1
#
_entry.id   AF-A0A7W0KLK1-F1
#
_cell.length_a   1.000
_cell.length_b   1.000
_cell.length_c   1.000
_cell.angle_alpha   90.00
_cell.angle_beta   90.00
_cell.angle_gamma   90.00
#
_symmetry.space_group_name_H-M   'P 1'
#
loop_
_entity.id
_entity.type
_entity.pdbx_description
1 polymer ?
#
loop_
_entity_poly.entity_id
_entity_poly.type
_entity_poly.pdbx_seq_one_letter_code
_entity_poly.pdbx_strand_id
1 'polypeptide(L)'
;MAVADDLERTSSPEFDRQPPQDFAAEQSVLGGMLLSKDAIADVIETVRGGDFYRPAHQLVYDTIIDLYSRGEPADPVTVSSALTKSGNLLRVGGAPYLHTLISSVPTAANAGYYATIVAERAILRRLVEAGTRIVQLGYGAASGRGGEVDEIVDRAQAEVYDVTERRMSEDYVVLEKLLQGTMDEIDAISSRGGVSLGVKTGFEELDEKTHGLHPGQLVLVAARPALGKALALDTALPTPTGWTSMGAVAVGDWLLGADGRPTRVVAATEVMVDRPCFEVEFSDGTVITADADHQWRTTIRVDEPAEYLSSAHRVGDRQPLPDGSVALYGAAAAEAILGGTPVDGSRQIVTTFEIGALANCGAPGQVRHAIAVAAALQLPEVAMPVRPYVLGLSVGAGAAQGIPPEYLRSSAEQRHELLSGVLDAQKIEPGATGVHLAFTELRLAADVVDLVISNGYLPVNPSEVSGHREDCPEAPYRVSFVRSDAARAELDIVDVREVPSVAVRCVQVDNDDHMYLASEAMIPTHNSTLALDIARNCSIKNAMTSVIFSLEMSKSEITMRLLSAEAKVPLHHMRSGHMNDDDWTKLGRRMGEVADAPLYIDDSPNLTMMEIRAKSRRLKQRHDLRLVIVDYLQLMTSGRKVESRQQEVSEFSRQLKLLAKELDVPVIAVCQLNRGPEQRQDKKPMLSDLRESGCLPASTRILRADTGAEVTIGSLFASGERDIPVWSLDDRLRLVPKAMAHAFSSGIKEVFRLRLTSGREIEATANHPFLTMDGWIPLRELTVGSRVGVPRHVGAPLHLEASSNGRVAELARAVGLGDGSAEPFSHVPAEVFSFGTGHVRLFLHLVWGARGVIAWDESSGACRLGFDSAHRRVVDDLARLLLRCNVMTRIEAPPDCRSGEWRLSVSGAEQQQRFLDEIGISGPRRAAAAEFAERLRAVTSHTEPSTIPDEIWTRVRGVLHAQAPPQRAAVVSLQTSPRLSSPPMPARSGERLGSVAAVLNDAAIEIVATNDIFWDAVAEITSLGEQETYDATVPGTHNFVANGVSVHNSLEQDADVVLLIHREDFYEPESPRAGEADLLVVKHRNGPTGTVTVAFQGHYSRFVDMAR
;
A
#
# COMPACT_ATOMS: atom_id res chain seq x y z
N MET A 1 13.69 -74.85 39.54
CA MET A 1 12.72 -74.46 38.50
C MET A 1 11.56 -73.80 39.21
N ALA A 2 11.22 -72.54 38.85
CA ALA A 2 10.08 -71.75 39.35
C ALA A 2 9.72 -71.85 40.86
N VAL A 3 10.24 -70.91 41.65
CA VAL A 3 9.64 -70.48 42.93
C VAL A 3 9.55 -68.95 42.89
N ALA A 4 8.46 -68.40 43.41
CA ALA A 4 8.14 -66.98 43.39
C ALA A 4 8.97 -66.16 44.40
N ASP A 5 9.08 -64.85 44.18
CA ASP A 5 8.84 -63.87 45.23
C ASP A 5 8.36 -62.53 44.67
N ASP A 6 7.73 -61.71 45.50
CA ASP A 6 7.00 -60.48 45.14
C ASP A 6 7.90 -59.31 44.72
N LEU A 7 7.44 -58.52 43.73
CA LEU A 7 7.68 -57.06 43.67
C LEU A 7 6.50 -56.35 42.99
N GLU A 8 6.01 -55.31 43.68
CA GLU A 8 4.73 -54.62 43.53
C GLU A 8 4.41 -54.05 42.14
N ARG A 9 3.16 -54.25 41.69
CA ARG A 9 2.54 -53.44 40.62
C ARG A 9 2.13 -52.07 41.17
N THR A 10 3.05 -51.11 41.21
CA THR A 10 2.67 -49.69 41.24
C THR A 10 2.29 -49.23 39.84
N SER A 11 1.07 -48.75 39.68
CA SER A 11 0.59 -48.13 38.45
C SER A 11 1.39 -46.85 38.18
N SER A 12 2.11 -46.80 37.04
CA SER A 12 2.70 -45.57 36.52
C SER A 12 1.60 -44.52 36.31
N PRO A 13 1.71 -43.29 36.84
CA PRO A 13 0.66 -42.30 36.75
C PRO A 13 0.48 -41.81 35.31
N GLU A 14 -0.76 -41.76 34.85
CA GLU A 14 -1.15 -41.06 33.62
C GLU A 14 -0.87 -39.55 33.75
N PHE A 15 -0.76 -38.87 32.61
CA PHE A 15 -0.36 -37.46 32.50
C PHE A 15 -1.41 -36.47 33.06
N ASP A 16 -1.49 -36.33 34.39
CA ASP A 16 -2.22 -35.23 35.03
C ASP A 16 -1.30 -34.00 35.23
N ARG A 17 -0.92 -33.38 34.12
CA ARG A 17 -0.06 -32.18 34.12
C ARG A 17 -0.87 -30.94 34.51
N GLN A 18 -0.96 -30.67 35.81
CA GLN A 18 -1.50 -29.40 36.30
C GLN A 18 -0.71 -28.20 35.75
N PRO A 19 -1.38 -27.09 35.37
CA PRO A 19 -0.68 -25.89 34.92
C PRO A 19 0.26 -25.31 36.00
N PRO A 20 1.38 -24.66 35.61
CA PRO A 20 2.29 -24.02 36.56
C PRO A 20 1.59 -23.01 37.48
N GLN A 21 1.74 -23.21 38.79
CA GLN A 21 1.07 -22.46 39.86
C GLN A 21 1.87 -22.55 41.16
N ASP A 22 1.71 -21.57 42.05
CA ASP A 22 2.22 -21.63 43.43
C ASP A 22 1.25 -20.92 44.39
N PHE A 23 0.41 -21.71 45.06
CA PHE A 23 -0.60 -21.16 45.97
C PHE A 23 0.01 -20.50 47.22
N ALA A 24 1.16 -20.96 47.70
CA ALA A 24 1.79 -20.39 48.89
C ALA A 24 2.38 -19.01 48.59
N ALA A 25 2.98 -18.85 47.41
CA ALA A 25 3.42 -17.55 46.91
C ALA A 25 2.22 -16.59 46.71
N GLU A 26 1.14 -17.03 46.03
CA GLU A 26 -0.05 -16.19 45.84
C GLU A 26 -0.67 -15.71 47.17
N GLN A 27 -0.77 -16.59 48.17
CA GLN A 27 -1.28 -16.23 49.50
C GLN A 27 -0.34 -15.27 50.24
N SER A 28 0.98 -15.47 50.12
CA SER A 28 2.00 -14.60 50.72
C SER A 28 2.02 -13.20 50.11
N VAL A 29 1.77 -13.08 48.80
CA VAL A 29 1.62 -11.79 48.11
C VAL A 29 0.41 -11.04 48.65
N LEU A 30 -0.78 -11.65 48.60
CA LEU A 30 -2.02 -10.98 49.01
C LEU A 30 -2.04 -10.64 50.50
N GLY A 31 -1.55 -11.53 51.36
CA GLY A 31 -1.42 -11.23 52.78
C GLY A 31 -0.41 -10.11 53.05
N GLY A 32 0.69 -10.04 52.29
CA GLY A 32 1.69 -8.98 52.40
C GLY A 32 1.11 -7.61 52.05
N MET A 33 0.33 -7.54 50.97
CA MET A 33 -0.43 -6.36 50.56
C MET A 33 -1.47 -5.93 51.62
N LEU A 34 -2.15 -6.89 52.27
CA LEU A 34 -3.10 -6.62 53.36
C LEU A 34 -2.43 -6.18 54.69
N LEU A 35 -1.11 -6.36 54.81
CA LEU A 35 -0.32 -6.02 56.01
C LEU A 35 0.43 -4.69 55.89
N SER A 36 0.88 -4.31 54.69
CA SER A 36 1.63 -3.06 54.46
C SER A 36 1.28 -2.40 53.15
N LYS A 37 1.13 -1.07 53.19
CA LYS A 37 0.96 -0.23 52.01
C LYS A 37 2.17 -0.30 51.06
N ASP A 38 3.37 -0.40 51.62
CA ASP A 38 4.61 -0.41 50.82
C ASP A 38 4.70 -1.71 49.99
N ALA A 39 4.24 -2.83 50.56
CA ALA A 39 4.13 -4.10 49.84
C ALA A 39 3.13 -4.05 48.67
N ILE A 40 2.14 -3.15 48.69
CA ILE A 40 1.25 -2.93 47.52
C ILE A 40 2.03 -2.27 46.38
N ALA A 41 2.92 -1.32 46.69
CA ALA A 41 3.75 -0.64 45.70
C ALA A 41 4.79 -1.59 45.07
N ASP A 42 5.43 -2.46 45.85
CA ASP A 42 6.38 -3.44 45.31
C ASP A 42 5.70 -4.49 44.40
N VAL A 43 4.49 -4.92 44.77
CA VAL A 43 3.76 -5.97 44.04
C VAL A 43 3.13 -5.45 42.74
N ILE A 44 2.61 -4.21 42.73
CA ILE A 44 1.96 -3.64 41.53
C ILE A 44 2.94 -3.42 40.37
N GLU A 45 4.25 -3.29 40.62
CA GLU A 45 5.26 -3.26 39.56
C GLU A 45 5.44 -4.65 38.89
N THR A 46 5.22 -5.74 39.62
CA THR A 46 5.61 -7.10 39.21
C THR A 46 4.45 -7.97 38.70
N VAL A 47 3.24 -7.81 39.25
CA VAL A 47 2.10 -8.73 39.04
C VAL A 47 0.84 -7.98 38.56
N ARG A 48 -0.04 -8.66 37.82
CA ARG A 48 -1.39 -8.19 37.45
C ARG A 48 -2.45 -9.20 37.92
N GLY A 49 -3.72 -8.77 38.00
CA GLY A 49 -4.81 -9.63 38.49
C GLY A 49 -4.94 -10.97 37.76
N GLY A 50 -4.68 -11.01 36.45
CA GLY A 50 -4.71 -12.23 35.63
C GLY A 50 -3.52 -13.19 35.81
N ASP A 51 -2.46 -12.80 36.53
CA ASP A 51 -1.32 -13.69 36.80
C ASP A 51 -1.61 -14.69 37.93
N PHE A 52 -2.56 -14.39 38.82
CA PHE A 52 -3.02 -15.32 39.85
C PHE A 52 -3.76 -16.52 39.23
N TYR A 53 -3.42 -17.75 39.62
CA TYR A 53 -4.13 -18.94 39.15
C TYR A 53 -5.54 -19.02 39.72
N ARG A 54 -5.75 -18.63 41.00
CA ARG A 54 -7.08 -18.70 41.62
C ARG A 54 -7.90 -17.45 41.30
N PRO A 55 -9.12 -17.57 40.72
CA PRO A 55 -10.03 -16.43 40.55
C PRO A 55 -10.39 -15.72 41.87
N ALA A 56 -10.38 -16.45 42.99
CA ALA A 56 -10.55 -15.86 44.32
C ALA A 56 -9.40 -14.91 44.70
N HIS A 57 -8.17 -15.24 44.32
CA HIS A 57 -6.99 -14.40 44.57
C HIS A 57 -6.96 -13.18 43.66
N GLN A 58 -7.30 -13.34 42.38
CA GLN A 58 -7.52 -12.23 41.45
C GLN A 58 -8.55 -11.22 42.01
N LEU A 59 -9.72 -11.69 42.46
CA LEU A 59 -10.75 -10.80 43.02
C LEU A 59 -10.28 -10.03 44.27
N VAL A 60 -9.43 -10.65 45.10
CA VAL A 60 -8.82 -9.96 46.26
C VAL A 60 -7.80 -8.93 45.79
N TYR A 61 -6.92 -9.28 44.85
CA TYR A 61 -5.94 -8.37 44.26
C TYR A 61 -6.62 -7.14 43.65
N ASP A 62 -7.59 -7.35 42.75
CA ASP A 62 -8.29 -6.27 42.05
C ASP A 62 -9.01 -5.34 43.05
N THR A 63 -9.56 -5.89 44.15
CA THR A 63 -10.18 -5.10 45.22
C THR A 63 -9.16 -4.30 46.04
N ILE A 64 -7.97 -4.85 46.31
CA ILE A 64 -6.88 -4.14 46.98
C ILE A 64 -6.40 -2.96 46.12
N ILE A 65 -6.20 -3.18 44.82
CA ILE A 65 -5.79 -2.13 43.88
C ILE A 65 -6.86 -1.04 43.73
N ASP A 66 -8.15 -1.39 43.70
CA ASP A 66 -9.25 -0.41 43.64
C ASP A 66 -9.41 0.41 44.93
N LEU A 67 -9.10 -0.13 46.10
CA LEU A 67 -9.02 0.66 47.34
C LEU A 67 -7.78 1.56 47.34
N TYR A 68 -6.63 1.02 46.93
CA TYR A 68 -5.36 1.74 46.89
C TYR A 68 -5.38 2.92 45.92
N SER A 69 -5.98 2.77 44.74
CA SER A 69 -6.13 3.84 43.74
C SER A 69 -7.02 4.99 44.21
N ARG A 70 -8.02 4.68 45.07
CA ARG A 70 -8.87 5.65 45.76
C ARG A 70 -8.23 6.27 47.01
N GLY A 71 -7.01 5.84 47.37
CA GLY A 71 -6.30 6.29 48.57
C GLY A 71 -6.85 5.73 49.88
N GLU A 72 -7.75 4.75 49.83
CA GLU A 72 -8.30 4.05 51.00
C GLU A 72 -7.30 2.99 51.50
N PRO A 73 -7.16 2.77 52.82
CA PRO A 73 -6.31 1.70 53.35
C PRO A 73 -6.90 0.33 52.96
N ALA A 74 -6.09 -0.53 52.35
CA ALA A 74 -6.48 -1.88 51.95
C ALA A 74 -6.12 -2.90 53.05
N ASP A 75 -6.98 -3.03 54.06
CA ASP A 75 -6.87 -3.99 55.15
C ASP A 75 -7.99 -5.05 55.05
N PRO A 76 -7.97 -6.14 55.85
CA PRO A 76 -9.01 -7.18 55.77
C PRO A 76 -10.44 -6.68 55.99
N VAL A 77 -10.63 -5.61 56.76
CA VAL A 77 -11.96 -5.06 57.08
C VAL A 77 -12.47 -4.21 55.91
N THR A 78 -11.63 -3.34 55.35
CA THR A 78 -12.00 -2.52 54.18
C THR A 78 -12.19 -3.38 52.93
N VAL A 79 -11.29 -4.34 52.68
CA VAL A 79 -11.39 -5.32 51.59
C VAL A 79 -12.62 -6.21 51.78
N SER A 80 -12.91 -6.70 52.99
CA SER A 80 -14.15 -7.45 53.25
C SER A 80 -15.40 -6.59 53.00
N SER A 81 -15.39 -5.30 53.37
CA SER A 81 -16.51 -4.39 53.11
C SER A 81 -16.72 -4.16 51.60
N ALA A 82 -15.65 -3.93 50.84
CA ALA A 82 -15.67 -3.75 49.40
C ALA A 82 -16.16 -5.02 48.68
N LEU A 83 -15.65 -6.20 49.05
CA LEU A 83 -16.11 -7.50 48.55
C LEU A 83 -17.57 -7.81 48.92
N THR A 84 -18.06 -7.29 50.05
CA THR A 84 -19.47 -7.42 50.44
C THR A 84 -20.36 -6.54 49.55
N LYS A 85 -19.98 -5.28 49.34
CA LYS A 85 -20.70 -4.32 48.48
C LYS A 85 -20.76 -4.79 47.02
N SER A 86 -19.71 -5.43 46.51
CA SER A 86 -19.68 -5.99 45.15
C SER A 86 -20.31 -7.39 45.03
N GLY A 87 -20.78 -7.98 46.13
CA GLY A 87 -21.38 -9.32 46.15
C GLY A 87 -20.39 -10.49 45.98
N ASN A 88 -19.08 -10.23 45.97
CA ASN A 88 -18.05 -11.24 45.70
C ASN A 88 -17.46 -11.91 46.95
N LEU A 89 -17.76 -11.43 48.17
CA LEU A 89 -17.16 -11.96 49.42
C LEU A 89 -17.29 -13.50 49.56
N LEU A 90 -18.45 -14.07 49.21
CA LEU A 90 -18.66 -15.52 49.27
C LEU A 90 -17.79 -16.29 48.26
N ARG A 91 -17.50 -15.70 47.09
CA ARG A 91 -16.64 -16.31 46.05
C ARG A 91 -15.16 -16.35 46.44
N VAL A 92 -14.75 -15.46 47.34
CA VAL A 92 -13.39 -15.39 47.90
C VAL A 92 -13.19 -16.36 49.07
N GLY A 93 -14.25 -16.95 49.63
CA GLY A 93 -14.19 -17.81 50.82
C GLY A 93 -14.62 -17.13 52.13
N GLY A 94 -15.23 -15.95 52.05
CA GLY A 94 -15.71 -15.20 53.21
C GLY A 94 -14.64 -14.36 53.91
N ALA A 95 -15.06 -13.50 54.83
CA ALA A 95 -14.17 -12.68 55.65
C ALA A 95 -13.06 -13.47 56.39
N PRO A 96 -13.28 -14.69 56.92
CA PRO A 96 -12.22 -15.47 57.55
C PRO A 96 -11.04 -15.77 56.62
N TYR A 97 -11.26 -15.88 55.30
CA TYR A 97 -10.18 -16.18 54.36
C TYR A 97 -9.15 -15.05 54.29
N LEU A 98 -9.55 -13.79 54.40
CA LEU A 98 -8.65 -12.64 54.40
C LEU A 98 -7.72 -12.64 55.63
N HIS A 99 -8.21 -13.10 56.78
CA HIS A 99 -7.37 -13.30 57.98
C HIS A 99 -6.40 -14.49 57.81
N THR A 100 -6.81 -15.55 57.10
CA THR A 100 -5.92 -16.66 56.73
C THR A 100 -4.79 -16.19 55.80
N LEU A 101 -5.08 -15.30 54.83
CA LEU A 101 -4.07 -14.71 53.96
C LEU A 101 -3.00 -13.97 54.79
N ILE A 102 -3.40 -13.08 55.71
CA ILE A 102 -2.46 -12.42 56.63
C ILE A 102 -1.64 -13.43 57.43
N SER A 103 -2.30 -14.46 57.98
CA SER A 103 -1.65 -15.48 58.81
C SER A 103 -0.65 -16.36 58.06
N SER A 104 -0.69 -16.36 56.72
CA SER A 104 0.21 -17.15 55.86
C SER A 104 1.52 -16.46 55.54
N VAL A 105 1.66 -15.15 55.79
CA VAL A 105 2.81 -14.32 55.41
C VAL A 105 3.90 -14.40 56.46
N PRO A 106 5.14 -14.80 56.13
CA PRO A 106 6.25 -14.77 57.08
C PRO A 106 6.69 -13.34 57.44
N THR A 107 6.80 -12.46 56.42
CA THR A 107 7.17 -11.04 56.55
C THR A 107 6.63 -10.25 55.36
N ALA A 108 5.94 -9.12 55.60
CA ALA A 108 5.36 -8.30 54.53
C ALA A 108 6.42 -7.71 53.56
N ALA A 109 7.63 -7.43 54.04
CA ALA A 109 8.75 -6.94 53.23
C ALA A 109 9.22 -7.91 52.13
N ASN A 110 8.83 -9.19 52.18
CA ASN A 110 9.18 -10.18 51.15
C ASN A 110 8.09 -10.31 50.05
N ALA A 111 7.04 -9.48 50.08
CA ALA A 111 5.93 -9.57 49.11
C ALA A 111 6.40 -9.48 47.65
N GLY A 112 7.33 -8.58 47.32
CA GLY A 112 7.91 -8.47 45.97
C GLY A 112 8.67 -9.72 45.50
N TYR A 113 9.32 -10.46 46.42
CA TYR A 113 9.97 -11.74 46.09
C TYR A 113 8.92 -12.81 45.74
N TYR A 114 7.85 -12.94 46.53
CA TYR A 114 6.76 -13.87 46.21
C TYR A 114 5.99 -13.45 44.96
N ALA A 115 5.88 -12.14 44.67
CA ALA A 115 5.28 -11.63 43.45
C ALA A 115 6.06 -12.05 42.19
N THR A 116 7.39 -12.04 42.26
CA THR A 116 8.26 -12.58 41.19
C THR A 116 7.93 -14.06 40.92
N ILE A 117 7.77 -14.89 41.97
CA ILE A 117 7.40 -16.30 41.81
C ILE A 117 6.02 -16.45 41.13
N VAL A 118 5.02 -15.65 41.53
CA VAL A 118 3.69 -15.67 40.89
C VAL A 118 3.79 -15.28 39.41
N ALA A 119 4.55 -14.24 39.07
CA ALA A 119 4.77 -13.79 37.70
C ALA A 119 5.47 -14.85 36.84
N GLU A 120 6.50 -15.53 37.36
CA GLU A 120 7.18 -16.64 36.68
C GLU A 120 6.21 -17.80 36.38
N ARG A 121 5.38 -18.20 37.36
CA ARG A 121 4.37 -19.25 37.15
C ARG A 121 3.31 -18.82 36.13
N ALA A 122 2.90 -17.56 36.12
CA ALA A 122 1.96 -17.01 35.15
C ALA A 122 2.52 -16.99 33.71
N ILE A 123 3.79 -16.64 33.52
CA ILE A 123 4.48 -16.71 32.22
C ILE A 123 4.53 -18.17 31.73
N LEU A 124 4.95 -19.10 32.60
CA LEU A 124 4.99 -20.54 32.26
C LEU A 124 3.59 -21.08 31.93
N ARG A 125 2.53 -20.62 32.60
CA ARG A 125 1.14 -20.97 32.29
C ARG A 125 0.70 -20.42 30.93
N ARG A 126 0.96 -19.14 30.64
CA ARG A 126 0.70 -18.52 29.33
C ARG A 126 1.42 -19.24 28.19
N LEU A 127 2.65 -19.71 28.41
CA LEU A 127 3.41 -20.51 27.44
C LEU A 127 2.73 -21.85 27.13
N VAL A 128 2.21 -22.55 28.15
CA VAL A 128 1.45 -23.81 27.97
C VAL A 128 0.14 -23.56 27.20
N GLU A 129 -0.56 -22.47 27.49
CA GLU A 129 -1.78 -22.08 26.76
C GLU A 129 -1.50 -21.72 25.30
N ALA A 130 -0.48 -20.91 25.02
CA ALA A 130 -0.05 -20.57 23.67
C ALA A 130 0.38 -21.81 22.88
N GLY A 131 1.19 -22.70 23.48
CA GLY A 131 1.54 -23.99 22.88
C GLY A 131 0.32 -24.85 22.56
N THR A 132 -0.70 -24.83 23.42
CA THR A 132 -1.97 -25.53 23.17
C THR A 132 -2.74 -24.92 22.00
N ARG A 133 -2.80 -23.58 21.88
CA ARG A 133 -3.43 -22.89 20.75
C ARG A 133 -2.69 -23.15 19.43
N ILE A 134 -1.36 -23.15 19.43
CA ILE A 134 -0.52 -23.47 18.26
C ILE A 134 -0.77 -24.92 17.78
N VAL A 135 -0.87 -25.88 18.70
CA VAL A 135 -1.25 -27.26 18.37
C VAL A 135 -2.66 -27.34 17.75
N GLN A 136 -3.63 -26.57 18.28
CA GLN A 136 -4.98 -26.49 17.71
C GLN A 136 -5.00 -25.87 16.31
N LEU A 137 -4.18 -24.83 16.05
CA LEU A 137 -4.02 -24.23 14.72
C LEU A 137 -3.52 -25.27 13.70
N GLY A 138 -2.50 -26.05 14.06
CA GLY A 138 -1.96 -27.11 13.20
C GLY A 138 -2.97 -28.20 12.83
N TYR A 139 -3.77 -28.68 13.80
CA TYR A 139 -4.85 -29.66 13.51
C TYR A 139 -6.02 -29.04 12.72
N GLY A 140 -6.30 -27.74 12.90
CA GLY A 140 -7.29 -27.01 12.11
C GLY A 140 -6.90 -26.90 10.62
N ALA A 141 -5.62 -26.66 10.35
CA ALA A 141 -5.05 -26.63 9.00
C ALA A 141 -5.20 -27.98 8.29
N ALA A 142 -4.80 -29.08 8.95
CA ALA A 142 -4.92 -30.44 8.43
C ALA A 142 -6.37 -30.88 8.13
N SER A 143 -7.36 -30.14 8.63
CA SER A 143 -8.80 -30.39 8.40
C SER A 143 -9.38 -29.58 7.22
N GLY A 144 -8.56 -28.86 6.45
CA GLY A 144 -9.00 -28.04 5.30
C GLY A 144 -9.88 -26.84 5.69
N ARG A 145 -9.73 -26.34 6.92
CA ARG A 145 -10.52 -25.22 7.48
C ARG A 145 -9.67 -24.05 8.03
N GLY A 146 -8.35 -24.13 7.90
CA GLY A 146 -7.45 -22.98 8.08
C GLY A 146 -7.27 -22.26 6.75
N GLY A 147 -6.78 -21.01 6.81
CA GLY A 147 -6.32 -20.28 5.62
C GLY A 147 -5.02 -20.84 5.07
N GLU A 148 -4.30 -20.03 4.31
CA GLU A 148 -3.00 -20.41 3.74
C GLU A 148 -1.99 -20.74 4.86
N VAL A 149 -1.01 -21.61 4.57
CA VAL A 149 -0.06 -22.11 5.57
C VAL A 149 0.67 -20.95 6.27
N ASP A 150 0.96 -19.89 5.52
CA ASP A 150 1.65 -18.69 6.01
C ASP A 150 0.80 -17.92 7.04
N GLU A 151 -0.52 -17.77 6.83
CA GLU A 151 -1.41 -17.16 7.84
C GLU A 151 -1.43 -17.95 9.15
N ILE A 152 -1.31 -19.28 9.07
CA ILE A 152 -1.27 -20.17 10.24
C ILE A 152 0.08 -20.04 10.97
N VAL A 153 1.17 -19.92 10.24
CA VAL A 153 2.52 -19.66 10.78
C VAL A 153 2.57 -18.30 11.46
N ASP A 154 2.09 -17.24 10.81
CA ASP A 154 2.04 -15.88 11.36
C ASP A 154 1.23 -15.82 12.66
N ARG A 155 0.06 -16.46 12.68
CA ARG A 155 -0.77 -16.57 13.89
C ARG A 155 -0.07 -17.38 14.98
N ALA A 156 0.62 -18.46 14.64
CA ALA A 156 1.40 -19.23 15.60
C ALA A 156 2.59 -18.43 16.16
N GLN A 157 3.25 -17.62 15.34
CA GLN A 157 4.30 -16.71 15.78
C GLN A 157 3.76 -15.64 16.74
N ALA A 158 2.64 -14.98 16.38
CA ALA A 158 1.99 -13.98 17.23
C ALA A 158 1.63 -14.55 18.61
N GLU A 159 1.09 -15.77 18.66
CA GLU A 159 0.78 -16.49 19.90
C GLU A 159 2.01 -16.77 20.78
N VAL A 160 3.20 -16.99 20.20
CA VAL A 160 4.46 -17.08 20.96
C VAL A 160 4.92 -15.70 21.44
N TYR A 161 4.83 -14.67 20.60
CA TYR A 161 5.28 -13.32 20.94
C TYR A 161 4.46 -12.70 22.08
N ASP A 162 3.14 -12.92 22.13
CA ASP A 162 2.25 -12.48 23.21
C ASP A 162 2.64 -13.05 24.60
N VAL A 163 3.31 -14.22 24.65
CA VAL A 163 3.82 -14.78 25.91
C VAL A 163 5.01 -13.98 26.45
N THR A 164 5.86 -13.47 25.56
CA THR A 164 7.01 -12.62 25.91
C THR A 164 6.64 -11.17 26.21
N GLU A 165 5.45 -10.70 25.79
CA GLU A 165 5.08 -9.30 25.98
C GLU A 165 4.66 -9.02 27.44
N ARG A 166 5.60 -8.48 28.22
CA ARG A 166 5.25 -7.57 29.32
C ARG A 166 4.67 -6.32 28.66
N ARG A 167 3.35 -6.24 28.54
CA ARG A 167 2.66 -5.02 28.14
C ARG A 167 3.07 -3.90 29.10
N MET A 168 3.92 -3.01 28.64
CA MET A 168 4.09 -1.71 29.25
C MET A 168 2.77 -0.95 29.03
N SER A 169 1.92 -1.03 30.04
CA SER A 169 0.85 -0.06 30.25
C SER A 169 1.47 1.34 30.19
N GLU A 170 0.81 2.28 29.53
CA GLU A 170 1.22 3.68 29.52
C GLU A 170 1.04 4.27 30.93
N ASP A 171 2.06 4.09 31.78
CA ASP A 171 2.07 4.64 33.12
C ASP A 171 2.42 6.13 33.04
N TYR A 172 1.49 6.99 33.46
CA TYR A 172 1.67 8.44 33.52
C TYR A 172 2.91 8.80 34.35
N VAL A 173 3.99 9.21 33.69
CA VAL A 173 5.23 9.60 34.37
C VAL A 173 5.04 10.97 35.02
N VAL A 174 5.33 11.05 36.33
CA VAL A 174 5.30 12.31 37.07
C VAL A 174 6.30 13.29 36.45
N LEU A 175 5.86 14.52 36.15
CA LEU A 175 6.65 15.54 35.45
C LEU A 175 8.04 15.75 36.07
N GLU A 176 8.16 15.68 37.40
CA GLU A 176 9.45 15.77 38.13
C GLU A 176 10.49 14.75 37.66
N LYS A 177 10.08 13.49 37.36
CA LYS A 177 10.99 12.46 36.83
C LYS A 177 11.41 12.73 35.39
N LEU A 178 10.54 13.35 34.59
CA LEU A 178 10.86 13.76 33.21
C LEU A 178 11.78 14.99 33.20
N LEU A 179 11.52 15.96 34.08
CA LEU A 179 12.32 17.19 34.19
C LEU A 179 13.79 16.91 34.45
N GLN A 180 14.15 15.88 35.23
CA GLN A 180 15.55 15.54 35.44
C GLN A 180 16.23 15.12 34.13
N GLY A 181 15.64 14.20 33.37
CA GLY A 181 16.17 13.78 32.07
C GLY A 181 16.21 14.91 31.04
N THR A 182 15.17 15.77 31.00
CA THR A 182 15.16 16.96 30.15
C THR A 182 16.22 17.99 30.56
N MET A 183 16.54 18.14 31.85
CA MET A 183 17.62 19.01 32.31
C MET A 183 18.99 18.42 31.98
N ASP A 184 19.18 17.11 32.13
CA ASP A 184 20.41 16.42 31.74
C ASP A 184 20.65 16.55 30.20
N GLU A 185 19.59 16.49 29.39
CA GLU A 185 19.63 16.80 27.95
C GLU A 185 19.97 18.27 27.67
N ILE A 186 19.33 19.22 28.38
CA ILE A 186 19.61 20.66 28.23
C ILE A 186 21.05 21.00 28.63
N ASP A 187 21.61 20.36 29.68
CA ASP A 187 23.01 20.53 30.08
C ASP A 187 23.97 19.87 29.08
N ALA A 188 23.60 18.72 28.49
CA ALA A 188 24.35 18.11 27.38
C ALA A 188 24.33 18.98 26.10
N ILE A 189 23.24 19.70 25.84
CA ILE A 189 23.10 20.68 24.75
C ILE A 189 23.95 21.93 25.05
N SER A 190 23.85 22.47 26.27
CA SER A 190 24.55 23.67 26.72
C SER A 190 26.08 23.49 26.69
N SER A 191 26.57 22.35 27.21
CA SER A 191 27.99 21.99 27.20
C SER A 191 28.57 21.74 25.81
N ARG A 192 27.73 21.57 24.77
CA ARG A 192 28.12 21.35 23.37
C ARG A 192 27.85 22.55 22.46
N GLY A 193 27.52 23.72 23.01
CA GLY A 193 27.34 24.96 22.24
C GLY A 193 25.89 25.37 21.98
N GLY A 194 24.91 24.77 22.66
CA GLY A 194 23.54 25.28 22.70
C GLY A 194 22.58 24.76 21.62
N VAL A 195 22.93 23.68 20.91
CA VAL A 195 22.09 23.06 19.87
C VAL A 195 21.89 21.57 20.15
N SER A 196 20.65 21.10 20.07
CA SER A 196 20.34 19.66 20.09
C SER A 196 20.74 19.04 18.75
N LEU A 197 21.69 18.10 18.77
CA LEU A 197 22.24 17.48 17.58
C LEU A 197 21.64 16.09 17.38
N GLY A 198 20.90 15.93 16.28
CA GLY A 198 20.44 14.63 15.78
C GLY A 198 21.57 13.82 15.12
N VAL A 199 21.18 12.73 14.45
CA VAL A 199 22.09 11.96 13.60
C VAL A 199 22.49 12.81 12.39
N LYS A 200 23.79 13.14 12.29
CA LYS A 200 24.32 13.96 11.20
C LYS A 200 24.13 13.29 9.84
N THR A 201 23.58 14.03 8.88
CA THR A 201 23.42 13.58 7.49
C THR A 201 24.75 13.51 6.75
N GLY A 202 25.71 14.38 7.11
CA GLY A 202 27.03 14.44 6.48
C GLY A 202 27.16 15.48 5.38
N PHE A 203 26.15 16.33 5.23
CA PHE A 203 26.17 17.54 4.40
C PHE A 203 26.04 18.75 5.33
N GLU A 204 27.05 19.63 5.36
CA GLU A 204 27.12 20.74 6.34
C GLU A 204 25.89 21.65 6.27
N GLU A 205 25.45 22.03 5.06
CA GLU A 205 24.27 22.90 4.89
C GLU A 205 22.93 22.22 5.20
N LEU A 206 22.84 20.90 5.06
CA LEU A 206 21.65 20.15 5.46
C LEU A 206 21.61 19.97 6.97
N ASP A 207 22.75 19.70 7.61
CA ASP A 207 22.89 19.62 9.06
C ASP A 207 22.71 21.01 9.72
N GLU A 208 23.12 22.12 9.09
CA GLU A 208 22.80 23.49 9.52
C GLU A 208 21.29 23.78 9.50
N LYS A 209 20.53 23.25 8.53
CA LYS A 209 19.07 23.46 8.41
C LYS A 209 18.22 22.49 9.27
N THR A 210 18.67 21.25 9.40
CA THR A 210 17.94 20.19 10.11
C THR A 210 18.35 20.05 11.58
N HIS A 211 19.58 20.48 11.92
CA HIS A 211 20.29 20.12 13.15
C HIS A 211 20.56 18.60 13.29
N GLY A 212 20.58 17.89 12.16
CA GLY A 212 20.63 16.44 12.06
C GLY A 212 19.24 15.78 12.13
N LEU A 213 19.20 14.46 11.96
CA LEU A 213 17.95 13.69 12.01
C LEU A 213 17.63 13.30 13.45
N HIS A 214 16.51 13.76 13.98
CA HIS A 214 16.16 13.55 15.39
C HIS A 214 15.49 12.19 15.63
N PRO A 215 15.64 11.61 16.84
CA PRO A 215 14.84 10.48 17.30
C PRO A 215 13.33 10.66 17.08
N GLY A 216 12.63 9.57 16.77
CA GLY A 216 11.19 9.60 16.53
C GLY A 216 10.72 10.19 15.20
N GLN A 217 11.63 10.66 14.33
CA GLN A 217 11.29 11.22 13.02
C GLN A 217 11.16 10.16 11.90
N LEU A 218 10.18 10.36 11.02
CA LEU A 218 10.11 9.74 9.69
C LEU A 218 10.57 10.76 8.65
N VAL A 219 11.62 10.39 7.91
CA VAL A 219 12.24 11.19 6.85
C VAL A 219 11.96 10.49 5.52
N LEU A 220 11.24 11.15 4.61
CA LEU A 220 11.06 10.66 3.25
C LEU A 220 12.14 11.26 2.35
N VAL A 221 12.83 10.40 1.59
CA VAL A 221 13.80 10.79 0.55
C VAL A 221 13.24 10.36 -0.79
N ALA A 222 13.12 11.29 -1.73
CA ALA A 222 12.47 11.03 -3.00
C ALA A 222 13.21 11.56 -4.23
N ALA A 223 13.25 10.74 -5.27
CA ALA A 223 13.95 11.02 -6.52
C ALA A 223 13.20 10.41 -7.72
N ARG A 224 13.54 10.85 -8.93
CA ARG A 224 13.09 10.21 -10.16
C ARG A 224 13.96 8.99 -10.50
N PRO A 225 13.39 7.91 -11.07
CA PRO A 225 14.14 6.82 -11.69
C PRO A 225 15.11 7.30 -12.79
N ALA A 226 16.09 6.43 -13.09
CA ALA A 226 17.11 6.53 -14.14
C ALA A 226 18.36 7.39 -13.84
N LEU A 227 19.40 6.73 -13.33
CA LEU A 227 20.81 7.13 -13.50
C LEU A 227 21.67 5.92 -13.91
N GLY A 228 21.90 5.77 -15.22
CA GLY A 228 22.98 4.94 -15.80
C GLY A 228 22.63 3.51 -16.22
N LYS A 229 22.01 3.33 -17.41
CA LYS A 229 21.88 2.05 -18.14
C LYS A 229 21.89 2.31 -19.64
N ALA A 230 22.76 1.67 -20.42
CA ALA A 230 22.84 1.92 -21.86
C ALA A 230 22.92 0.63 -22.70
N LEU A 231 22.49 0.71 -23.96
CA LEU A 231 22.57 -0.34 -24.99
C LEU A 231 23.18 0.22 -26.27
N ALA A 232 23.83 -0.61 -27.08
CA ALA A 232 24.44 -0.18 -28.35
C ALA A 232 23.40 0.39 -29.34
N LEU A 233 23.78 1.39 -30.13
CA LEU A 233 22.87 2.11 -31.05
C LEU A 233 22.19 1.23 -32.12
N ASP A 234 22.83 0.13 -32.48
CA ASP A 234 22.32 -0.86 -33.44
C ASP A 234 21.34 -1.87 -32.82
N THR A 235 21.20 -1.91 -31.48
CA THR A 235 20.24 -2.78 -30.79
C THR A 235 18.83 -2.58 -31.33
N ALA A 236 18.24 -3.63 -31.89
CA ALA A 236 16.86 -3.64 -32.35
C ALA A 236 15.89 -3.47 -31.17
N LEU A 237 14.82 -2.70 -31.36
CA LEU A 237 13.77 -2.46 -30.39
C LEU A 237 12.41 -2.77 -31.04
N PRO A 238 11.59 -3.66 -30.48
CA PRO A 238 10.29 -4.01 -31.05
C PRO A 238 9.29 -2.87 -30.87
N THR A 239 8.51 -2.61 -31.92
CA THR A 239 7.46 -1.58 -31.94
C THR A 239 6.10 -2.22 -32.27
N PRO A 240 4.96 -1.55 -31.96
CA PRO A 240 3.64 -2.01 -32.39
C PRO A 240 3.47 -2.14 -33.91
N THR A 241 4.39 -1.62 -34.72
CA THR A 241 4.34 -1.62 -36.18
C THR A 241 5.50 -2.39 -36.84
N GLY A 242 6.39 -3.00 -36.05
CA GLY A 242 7.56 -3.74 -36.54
C GLY A 242 8.75 -3.60 -35.59
N TRP A 243 9.82 -2.96 -36.06
CA TRP A 243 11.10 -2.80 -35.38
C TRP A 243 11.67 -1.38 -35.61
N THR A 244 12.39 -0.86 -34.63
CA THR A 244 13.27 0.32 -34.72
C THR A 244 14.64 -0.01 -34.12
N SER A 245 15.59 0.92 -34.07
CA SER A 245 16.88 0.72 -33.39
C SER A 245 17.12 1.76 -32.30
N MET A 246 17.98 1.43 -31.33
CA MET A 246 18.36 2.32 -30.23
C MET A 246 18.97 3.67 -30.70
N GLY A 247 19.59 3.71 -31.86
CA GLY A 247 20.07 4.93 -32.51
C GLY A 247 18.98 5.73 -33.24
N ALA A 248 17.96 5.06 -33.79
CA ALA A 248 16.89 5.71 -34.56
C ALA A 248 15.71 6.18 -33.69
N VAL A 249 15.49 5.54 -32.54
CA VAL A 249 14.36 5.82 -31.64
C VAL A 249 14.40 7.25 -31.08
N ALA A 250 13.25 7.91 -31.08
CA ALA A 250 13.06 9.28 -30.64
C ALA A 250 11.98 9.39 -29.55
N VAL A 251 11.99 10.51 -28.83
CA VAL A 251 10.93 10.84 -27.87
C VAL A 251 9.61 11.00 -28.62
N GLY A 252 8.61 10.24 -28.22
CA GLY A 252 7.29 10.18 -28.84
C GLY A 252 7.01 8.88 -29.60
N ASP A 253 8.03 8.08 -29.93
CA ASP A 253 7.90 6.78 -30.60
C ASP A 253 7.25 5.72 -29.70
N TRP A 254 6.78 4.62 -30.30
CA TRP A 254 6.17 3.50 -29.60
C TRP A 254 7.08 2.27 -29.60
N LEU A 255 7.37 1.75 -28.41
CA LEU A 255 8.01 0.46 -28.16
C LEU A 255 6.98 -0.52 -27.55
N LEU A 256 7.45 -1.72 -27.19
CA LEU A 256 6.67 -2.70 -26.43
C LEU A 256 7.28 -2.88 -25.02
N GLY A 257 6.41 -3.07 -24.03
CA GLY A 257 6.76 -3.30 -22.62
C GLY A 257 6.93 -4.78 -22.26
N ALA A 258 7.50 -5.06 -21.09
CA ALA A 258 7.70 -6.42 -20.57
C ALA A 258 6.42 -7.28 -20.47
N ASP A 259 5.26 -6.62 -20.34
CA ASP A 259 3.90 -7.19 -20.32
C ASP A 259 3.31 -7.45 -21.71
N GLY A 260 4.06 -7.15 -22.77
CA GLY A 260 3.66 -7.28 -24.17
C GLY A 260 2.79 -6.14 -24.69
N ARG A 261 2.56 -5.06 -23.93
CA ARG A 261 1.71 -3.92 -24.35
C ARG A 261 2.52 -2.81 -25.03
N PRO A 262 1.90 -2.02 -25.93
CA PRO A 262 2.48 -0.77 -26.43
C PRO A 262 2.80 0.22 -25.31
N THR A 263 4.00 0.79 -25.35
CA THR A 263 4.47 1.83 -24.42
C THR A 263 5.23 2.90 -25.19
N ARG A 264 5.13 4.16 -24.79
CA ARG A 264 5.70 5.29 -25.52
C ARG A 264 7.03 5.73 -24.94
N VAL A 265 7.99 6.06 -25.80
CA VAL A 265 9.29 6.63 -25.42
C VAL A 265 9.09 8.06 -24.97
N VAL A 266 9.42 8.35 -23.71
CA VAL A 266 9.28 9.68 -23.09
C VAL A 266 10.59 10.45 -23.01
N ALA A 267 11.72 9.75 -22.97
CA ALA A 267 13.05 10.33 -22.94
C ALA A 267 14.04 9.41 -23.68
N ALA A 268 15.06 10.01 -24.28
CA ALA A 268 16.17 9.31 -24.90
C ALA A 268 17.44 10.12 -24.62
N THR A 269 18.48 9.49 -24.09
CA THR A 269 19.74 10.19 -23.77
C THR A 269 20.49 10.59 -25.04
N GLU A 270 21.52 11.41 -24.88
CA GLU A 270 22.56 11.50 -25.91
C GLU A 270 23.33 10.18 -26.06
N VAL A 271 24.10 10.10 -27.14
CA VAL A 271 24.97 8.97 -27.46
C VAL A 271 26.22 9.03 -26.57
N MET A 272 26.37 8.05 -25.69
CA MET A 272 27.56 7.86 -24.86
C MET A 272 28.61 7.08 -25.65
N VAL A 273 29.87 7.49 -25.53
CA VAL A 273 31.04 6.83 -26.13
C VAL A 273 32.07 6.52 -25.03
N ASP A 274 33.12 5.76 -25.37
CA ASP A 274 34.22 5.39 -24.48
C ASP A 274 33.79 4.64 -23.19
N ARG A 275 32.88 3.66 -23.33
CA ARG A 275 32.43 2.78 -22.24
C ARG A 275 32.73 1.30 -22.56
N PRO A 276 33.18 0.49 -21.58
CA PRO A 276 33.39 -0.95 -21.79
C PRO A 276 32.07 -1.62 -22.18
N CYS A 277 32.09 -2.36 -23.29
CA CYS A 277 30.93 -3.00 -23.89
C CYS A 277 31.16 -4.50 -24.02
N PHE A 278 30.08 -5.27 -23.96
CA PHE A 278 30.09 -6.73 -24.01
C PHE A 278 28.99 -7.23 -24.93
N GLU A 279 29.31 -8.22 -25.77
CA GLU A 279 28.34 -9.05 -26.49
C GLU A 279 27.82 -10.15 -25.56
N VAL A 280 26.51 -10.20 -25.33
CA VAL A 280 25.81 -11.25 -24.58
C VAL A 280 25.10 -12.18 -25.55
N GLU A 281 25.50 -13.45 -25.60
CA GLU A 281 24.91 -14.48 -26.45
C GLU A 281 23.90 -15.33 -25.66
N PHE A 282 22.70 -15.51 -26.20
CA PHE A 282 21.57 -16.20 -25.56
C PHE A 282 21.33 -17.59 -26.17
N SER A 283 20.57 -18.44 -25.47
CA SER A 283 20.32 -19.85 -25.84
C SER A 283 19.50 -20.07 -27.13
N ASP A 284 18.87 -19.01 -27.61
CA ASP A 284 18.18 -18.93 -28.91
C ASP A 284 19.11 -18.48 -30.05
N GLY A 285 20.35 -18.10 -29.76
CA GLY A 285 21.33 -17.56 -30.71
C GLY A 285 21.33 -16.03 -30.81
N THR A 286 20.49 -15.31 -30.05
CA THR A 286 20.47 -13.85 -30.04
C THR A 286 21.75 -13.30 -29.43
N VAL A 287 22.32 -12.23 -30.00
CA VAL A 287 23.47 -11.50 -29.42
C VAL A 287 23.07 -10.04 -29.15
N ILE A 288 23.35 -9.53 -27.95
CA ILE A 288 23.09 -8.14 -27.57
C ILE A 288 24.37 -7.47 -27.10
N THR A 289 24.73 -6.34 -27.70
CA THR A 289 25.84 -5.51 -27.24
C THR A 289 25.36 -4.50 -26.20
N ALA A 290 25.78 -4.68 -24.95
CA ALA A 290 25.39 -3.86 -23.81
C ALA A 290 26.62 -3.25 -23.11
N ASP A 291 26.43 -2.15 -22.36
CA ASP A 291 27.51 -1.63 -21.52
C ASP A 291 27.76 -2.56 -20.30
N ALA A 292 28.96 -2.47 -19.72
CA ALA A 292 29.39 -3.31 -18.59
C ALA A 292 28.44 -3.21 -17.37
N ASP A 293 27.85 -2.02 -17.17
CA ASP A 293 26.93 -1.72 -16.07
C ASP A 293 25.46 -2.09 -16.39
N HIS A 294 25.15 -2.54 -17.61
CA HIS A 294 23.81 -2.94 -18.00
C HIS A 294 23.36 -4.12 -17.14
N GLN A 295 22.16 -4.02 -16.59
CA GLN A 295 21.70 -4.86 -15.48
C GLN A 295 20.51 -5.70 -15.93
N TRP A 296 20.72 -7.01 -15.97
CA TRP A 296 19.81 -8.04 -16.44
C TRP A 296 19.08 -8.71 -15.27
N ARG A 297 17.77 -8.97 -15.40
CA ARG A 297 17.02 -9.78 -14.43
C ARG A 297 17.14 -11.27 -14.79
N THR A 298 18.02 -11.99 -14.10
CA THR A 298 18.35 -13.40 -14.37
C THR A 298 17.90 -14.34 -13.24
N THR A 299 17.66 -15.61 -13.57
CA THR A 299 17.47 -16.75 -12.66
C THR A 299 18.70 -17.64 -12.78
N ILE A 300 19.42 -17.92 -11.70
CA ILE A 300 20.63 -18.76 -11.76
C ILE A 300 20.25 -20.25 -11.81
N ARG A 301 20.89 -21.01 -12.71
CA ARG A 301 20.74 -22.46 -12.89
C ARG A 301 22.10 -23.14 -12.82
N VAL A 302 22.14 -24.33 -12.22
CA VAL A 302 23.37 -25.13 -12.01
C VAL A 302 23.06 -26.57 -12.38
N ASP A 303 23.74 -27.10 -13.41
CA ASP A 303 23.39 -28.42 -13.99
C ASP A 303 23.73 -29.58 -13.04
N GLU A 304 24.86 -29.51 -12.31
CA GLU A 304 25.20 -30.44 -11.22
C GLU A 304 25.88 -29.72 -10.03
N PRO A 305 25.14 -29.38 -8.95
CA PRO A 305 25.68 -28.67 -7.79
C PRO A 305 26.80 -29.42 -7.05
N ALA A 306 26.75 -30.77 -7.05
CA ALA A 306 27.69 -31.60 -6.31
C ALA A 306 29.06 -31.73 -7.00
N GLU A 307 29.10 -31.88 -8.34
CA GLU A 307 30.37 -31.92 -9.06
C GLU A 307 31.03 -30.54 -9.14
N TYR A 308 30.26 -29.46 -9.31
CA TYR A 308 30.80 -28.09 -9.38
C TYR A 308 31.52 -27.66 -8.09
N LEU A 309 30.93 -27.91 -6.93
CA LEU A 309 31.58 -27.64 -5.64
C LEU A 309 32.87 -28.47 -5.46
N SER A 310 32.96 -29.64 -6.10
CA SER A 310 34.15 -30.50 -6.07
C SER A 310 35.24 -30.08 -7.08
N SER A 311 34.87 -29.44 -8.20
CA SER A 311 35.79 -28.95 -9.23
C SER A 311 36.38 -27.59 -8.87
N ALA A 312 35.60 -26.70 -8.25
CA ALA A 312 36.06 -25.41 -7.71
C ALA A 312 37.26 -25.57 -6.75
N HIS A 313 37.24 -26.60 -5.91
CA HIS A 313 38.34 -26.95 -4.98
C HIS A 313 39.61 -27.49 -5.66
N ARG A 314 39.63 -27.70 -7.00
CA ARG A 314 40.77 -28.28 -7.74
C ARG A 314 41.45 -27.33 -8.73
N VAL A 315 41.07 -26.05 -8.78
CA VAL A 315 41.60 -25.07 -9.76
C VAL A 315 43.03 -24.58 -9.41
N GLY A 316 43.69 -25.16 -8.41
CA GLY A 316 45.01 -24.71 -7.93
C GLY A 316 46.24 -25.08 -8.79
N ASP A 317 46.10 -25.93 -9.82
CA ASP A 317 47.26 -26.68 -10.39
C ASP A 317 47.38 -26.70 -11.93
N ARG A 318 46.82 -25.71 -12.66
CA ARG A 318 46.99 -25.62 -14.14
C ARG A 318 48.07 -24.61 -14.56
N GLN A 319 48.99 -25.07 -15.41
CA GLN A 319 50.02 -24.23 -16.04
C GLN A 319 49.47 -23.34 -17.17
N PRO A 320 50.17 -22.26 -17.55
CA PRO A 320 49.72 -21.32 -18.59
C PRO A 320 49.59 -21.95 -19.99
N LEU A 321 48.66 -21.44 -20.79
CA LEU A 321 48.57 -21.74 -22.22
C LEU A 321 49.67 -21.01 -23.02
N PRO A 322 50.05 -21.50 -24.23
CA PRO A 322 51.25 -21.04 -24.93
C PRO A 322 51.18 -19.65 -25.57
N ASP A 323 50.01 -18.99 -25.58
CA ASP A 323 49.77 -17.72 -26.28
C ASP A 323 49.96 -16.46 -25.41
N GLY A 324 50.15 -16.63 -24.10
CA GLY A 324 50.35 -15.52 -23.16
C GLY A 324 49.06 -14.85 -22.67
N SER A 325 47.88 -15.40 -22.98
CA SER A 325 46.64 -15.01 -22.30
C SER A 325 46.68 -15.47 -20.84
N VAL A 326 46.91 -14.53 -19.92
CA VAL A 326 46.78 -14.79 -18.48
C VAL A 326 45.29 -14.87 -18.16
N ALA A 327 44.86 -15.98 -17.55
CA ALA A 327 43.49 -16.13 -17.06
C ALA A 327 43.17 -15.00 -16.06
N LEU A 328 42.31 -14.07 -16.49
CA LEU A 328 42.07 -12.79 -15.81
C LEU A 328 41.20 -12.89 -14.57
N TYR A 329 40.65 -14.08 -14.29
CA TYR A 329 39.68 -14.33 -13.23
C TYR A 329 40.17 -15.45 -12.31
N GLY A 330 40.56 -15.08 -11.08
CA GLY A 330 41.04 -16.02 -10.06
C GLY A 330 39.89 -16.70 -9.31
N ALA A 331 40.12 -17.91 -8.82
CA ALA A 331 39.10 -18.72 -8.11
C ALA A 331 38.40 -17.99 -6.94
N ALA A 332 39.09 -17.07 -6.26
CA ALA A 332 38.53 -16.25 -5.18
C ALA A 332 37.42 -15.29 -5.64
N ALA A 333 37.41 -14.85 -6.91
CA ALA A 333 36.34 -14.02 -7.45
C ALA A 333 35.06 -14.85 -7.67
N ALA A 334 35.20 -16.06 -8.23
CA ALA A 334 34.09 -17.00 -8.37
C ALA A 334 33.52 -17.41 -7.01
N GLU A 335 34.38 -17.67 -6.02
CA GLU A 335 33.97 -18.03 -4.66
C GLU A 335 33.28 -16.85 -3.93
N ALA A 336 33.70 -15.61 -4.17
CA ALA A 336 33.02 -14.42 -3.64
C ALA A 336 31.66 -14.15 -4.28
N ILE A 337 31.47 -14.50 -5.55
CA ILE A 337 30.18 -14.35 -6.26
C ILE A 337 29.20 -15.47 -5.86
N LEU A 338 29.68 -16.69 -5.62
CA LEU A 338 28.86 -17.88 -5.37
C LEU A 338 28.73 -18.27 -3.88
N GLY A 339 29.58 -17.74 -3.00
CA GLY A 339 29.62 -18.08 -1.57
C GLY A 339 28.42 -17.62 -0.73
N GLY A 340 27.46 -16.89 -1.33
CA GLY A 340 26.23 -16.44 -0.69
C GLY A 340 24.93 -16.83 -1.42
N THR A 341 24.99 -17.46 -2.59
CA THR A 341 23.82 -17.75 -3.41
C THR A 341 23.04 -18.98 -2.92
N PRO A 342 21.72 -18.87 -2.65
CA PRO A 342 20.83 -20.02 -2.62
C PRO A 342 20.75 -20.63 -4.03
N VAL A 343 20.89 -21.95 -4.14
CA VAL A 343 20.80 -22.70 -5.42
C VAL A 343 19.33 -22.89 -5.86
N ASP A 344 18.45 -21.96 -5.47
CA ASP A 344 17.00 -22.19 -5.35
C ASP A 344 16.18 -21.17 -6.14
N GLY A 345 16.37 -21.16 -7.47
CA GLY A 345 15.47 -20.52 -8.45
C GLY A 345 15.21 -19.01 -8.31
N SER A 346 15.93 -18.29 -7.45
CA SER A 346 15.66 -16.88 -7.16
C SER A 346 16.07 -15.97 -8.32
N ARG A 347 15.19 -15.05 -8.70
CA ARG A 347 15.46 -14.00 -9.70
C ARG A 347 16.30 -12.88 -9.09
N GLN A 348 17.47 -12.63 -9.66
CA GLN A 348 18.44 -11.63 -9.24
C GLN A 348 18.70 -10.62 -10.37
N ILE A 349 19.11 -9.41 -10.01
CA ILE A 349 19.62 -8.43 -10.98
C ILE A 349 21.14 -8.54 -10.99
N VAL A 350 21.73 -8.81 -12.16
CA VAL A 350 23.17 -8.98 -12.36
C VAL A 350 23.63 -8.13 -13.54
N THR A 351 24.85 -7.62 -13.50
CA THR A 351 25.43 -6.81 -14.58
C THR A 351 25.97 -7.68 -15.71
N THR A 352 26.09 -7.12 -16.92
CA THR A 352 26.75 -7.77 -18.04
C THR A 352 28.17 -8.23 -17.67
N PHE A 353 28.89 -7.38 -16.93
CA PHE A 353 30.22 -7.72 -16.45
C PHE A 353 30.23 -8.94 -15.51
N GLU A 354 29.31 -9.01 -14.54
CA GLU A 354 29.22 -10.13 -13.58
C GLU A 354 28.94 -11.47 -14.29
N ILE A 355 28.06 -11.46 -15.30
CA ILE A 355 27.78 -12.66 -16.11
C ILE A 355 29.04 -13.08 -16.90
N GLY A 356 29.75 -12.13 -17.51
CA GLY A 356 30.99 -12.41 -18.24
C GLY A 356 32.15 -12.87 -17.37
N ALA A 357 32.28 -12.34 -16.16
CA ALA A 357 33.25 -12.83 -15.18
C ALA A 357 32.97 -14.29 -14.79
N LEU A 358 31.70 -14.65 -14.53
CA LEU A 358 31.30 -16.02 -14.19
C LEU A 358 31.49 -17.01 -15.36
N ALA A 359 31.09 -16.64 -16.58
CA ALA A 359 31.24 -17.48 -17.77
C ALA A 359 32.72 -17.89 -18.01
N ASN A 360 33.65 -16.97 -17.74
CA ASN A 360 35.09 -17.19 -17.92
C ASN A 360 35.79 -17.91 -16.74
N CYS A 361 35.10 -18.18 -15.61
CA CYS A 361 35.68 -18.83 -14.44
C CYS A 361 35.54 -20.37 -14.41
N GLY A 362 34.65 -20.94 -15.21
CA GLY A 362 34.23 -22.35 -15.09
C GLY A 362 34.71 -23.26 -16.23
N ALA A 363 34.54 -24.58 -16.04
CA ALA A 363 34.42 -25.47 -17.19
C ALA A 363 33.10 -25.14 -17.92
N PRO A 364 33.08 -25.13 -19.27
CA PRO A 364 31.89 -24.73 -20.02
C PRO A 364 30.69 -25.60 -19.65
N GLY A 365 29.62 -24.95 -19.17
CA GLY A 365 28.31 -25.57 -18.88
C GLY A 365 27.90 -25.71 -17.42
N GLN A 366 28.68 -25.32 -16.41
CA GLN A 366 28.31 -25.61 -15.00
C GLN A 366 27.44 -24.56 -14.28
N VAL A 367 27.41 -23.30 -14.69
CA VAL A 367 26.51 -22.25 -14.14
C VAL A 367 25.92 -21.45 -15.30
N ARG A 368 24.60 -21.21 -15.28
CA ARG A 368 23.88 -20.48 -16.33
C ARG A 368 22.98 -19.40 -15.72
N HIS A 369 22.86 -18.27 -16.40
CA HIS A 369 21.93 -17.19 -16.04
C HIS A 369 20.74 -17.20 -17.00
N ALA A 370 19.50 -17.28 -16.52
CA ALA A 370 18.30 -17.37 -17.35
C ALA A 370 17.43 -16.10 -17.25
N ILE A 371 17.18 -15.40 -18.36
CA ILE A 371 16.36 -14.18 -18.40
C ILE A 371 14.90 -14.51 -18.70
N ALA A 372 13.97 -13.90 -17.97
CA ALA A 372 12.53 -14.03 -18.26
C ALA A 372 12.16 -13.37 -19.60
N VAL A 373 11.52 -14.13 -20.49
CA VAL A 373 11.09 -13.67 -21.81
C VAL A 373 9.80 -12.85 -21.72
N ALA A 374 9.61 -11.94 -22.68
CA ALA A 374 8.40 -11.14 -22.85
C ALA A 374 7.11 -11.97 -22.81
N ALA A 375 6.05 -11.38 -22.24
CA ALA A 375 4.71 -11.92 -22.39
C ALA A 375 4.19 -11.78 -23.84
N ALA A 376 3.22 -12.63 -24.22
CA ALA A 376 2.60 -12.58 -25.54
C ALA A 376 2.06 -11.17 -25.87
N LEU A 377 2.36 -10.66 -27.07
CA LEU A 377 2.09 -9.26 -27.41
C LEU A 377 0.59 -8.93 -27.46
N GLN A 378 0.18 -7.94 -26.68
CA GLN A 378 -1.19 -7.47 -26.55
C GLN A 378 -1.43 -6.30 -27.52
N LEU A 379 -1.66 -6.65 -28.79
CA LEU A 379 -1.86 -5.71 -29.91
C LEU A 379 -3.31 -5.74 -30.43
N PRO A 380 -3.81 -4.65 -31.04
CA PRO A 380 -5.17 -4.57 -31.56
C PRO A 380 -5.39 -5.49 -32.77
N GLU A 381 -6.66 -5.78 -33.07
CA GLU A 381 -7.04 -6.53 -34.27
C GLU A 381 -6.80 -5.71 -35.55
N VAL A 382 -6.27 -6.36 -36.59
CA VAL A 382 -5.94 -5.73 -37.87
C VAL A 382 -6.75 -6.37 -39.00
N ALA A 383 -7.29 -5.54 -39.92
CA ALA A 383 -8.09 -6.01 -41.04
C ALA A 383 -7.20 -6.58 -42.17
N MET A 384 -7.22 -7.90 -42.36
CA MET A 384 -6.31 -8.60 -43.27
C MET A 384 -6.93 -8.95 -44.64
N PRO A 385 -6.16 -8.85 -45.74
CA PRO A 385 -6.62 -9.26 -47.08
C PRO A 385 -6.74 -10.78 -47.24
N VAL A 386 -6.04 -11.56 -46.41
CA VAL A 386 -6.12 -13.04 -46.34
C VAL A 386 -6.36 -13.42 -44.88
N ARG A 387 -7.18 -14.45 -44.61
CA ARG A 387 -7.36 -14.92 -43.23
C ARG A 387 -6.04 -15.43 -42.65
N PRO A 388 -5.70 -15.12 -41.39
CA PRO A 388 -4.46 -15.57 -40.76
C PRO A 388 -4.23 -17.08 -40.91
N TYR A 389 -5.23 -17.94 -40.67
CA TYR A 389 -5.10 -19.39 -40.85
C TYR A 389 -4.68 -19.79 -42.28
N VAL A 390 -5.24 -19.12 -43.28
CA VAL A 390 -5.00 -19.42 -44.70
C VAL A 390 -3.61 -18.96 -45.14
N LEU A 391 -3.12 -17.84 -44.61
CA LEU A 391 -1.72 -17.44 -44.77
C LEU A 391 -0.79 -18.41 -44.02
N GLY A 392 -1.19 -18.90 -42.85
CA GLY A 392 -0.43 -19.87 -42.08
C GLY A 392 -0.21 -21.16 -42.87
N LEU A 393 -1.25 -21.65 -43.54
CA LEU A 393 -1.15 -22.82 -44.41
C LEU A 393 -0.16 -22.62 -45.57
N SER A 394 -0.10 -21.43 -46.19
CA SER A 394 0.85 -21.18 -47.28
C SER A 394 2.28 -20.94 -46.79
N VAL A 395 2.45 -20.32 -45.62
CA VAL A 395 3.75 -20.20 -44.91
C VAL A 395 4.29 -21.58 -44.53
N GLY A 396 3.49 -22.41 -43.85
CA GLY A 396 3.89 -23.76 -43.45
C GLY A 396 4.20 -24.68 -44.62
N ALA A 397 3.54 -24.50 -45.77
CA ALA A 397 3.81 -25.22 -47.01
C ALA A 397 5.00 -24.66 -47.84
N GLY A 398 5.68 -23.60 -47.38
CA GLY A 398 6.79 -22.97 -48.11
C GLY A 398 6.38 -22.24 -49.40
N ALA A 399 5.11 -21.87 -49.52
CA ALA A 399 4.54 -21.19 -50.70
C ALA A 399 4.48 -19.66 -50.55
N ALA A 400 4.81 -19.12 -49.38
CA ALA A 400 4.90 -17.69 -49.10
C ALA A 400 6.37 -17.21 -49.07
N GLN A 401 6.63 -16.00 -49.56
CA GLN A 401 7.96 -15.36 -49.61
C GLN A 401 8.35 -14.64 -48.29
N GLY A 402 7.53 -14.79 -47.24
CA GLY A 402 7.63 -14.12 -45.96
C GLY A 402 6.25 -13.85 -45.34
N ILE A 403 6.22 -13.46 -44.07
CA ILE A 403 5.02 -13.03 -43.35
C ILE A 403 4.99 -11.49 -43.37
N PRO A 404 3.90 -10.84 -43.83
CA PRO A 404 3.83 -9.38 -43.81
C PRO A 404 3.81 -8.85 -42.35
N PRO A 405 4.51 -7.74 -42.02
CA PRO A 405 4.66 -7.25 -40.65
C PRO A 405 3.35 -7.01 -39.92
N GLU A 406 2.30 -6.61 -40.64
CA GLU A 406 0.96 -6.42 -40.08
C GLU A 406 0.38 -7.71 -39.47
N TYR A 407 0.73 -8.89 -39.97
CA TYR A 407 0.34 -10.17 -39.37
C TYR A 407 1.19 -10.51 -38.13
N LEU A 408 2.48 -10.19 -38.13
CA LEU A 408 3.37 -10.34 -36.95
C LEU A 408 3.03 -9.35 -35.82
N ARG A 409 2.29 -8.27 -36.13
CA ARG A 409 1.81 -7.25 -35.18
C ARG A 409 0.29 -7.17 -35.10
N SER A 410 -0.41 -8.23 -35.52
CA SER A 410 -1.87 -8.40 -35.38
C SER A 410 -2.27 -8.81 -33.95
N SER A 411 -3.56 -9.00 -33.65
CA SER A 411 -4.00 -9.40 -32.30
C SER A 411 -3.49 -10.80 -31.91
N ALA A 412 -3.43 -11.09 -30.60
CA ALA A 412 -2.99 -12.41 -30.13
C ALA A 412 -3.81 -13.57 -30.71
N GLU A 413 -5.12 -13.38 -30.91
CA GLU A 413 -6.00 -14.35 -31.57
C GLU A 413 -5.63 -14.55 -33.05
N GLN A 414 -5.39 -13.46 -33.79
CA GLN A 414 -4.98 -13.52 -35.20
C GLN A 414 -3.59 -14.14 -35.38
N ARG A 415 -2.64 -13.85 -34.49
CA ARG A 415 -1.30 -14.48 -34.49
C ARG A 415 -1.35 -15.96 -34.11
N HIS A 416 -2.27 -16.37 -33.23
CA HIS A 416 -2.47 -17.78 -32.89
C HIS A 416 -3.15 -18.54 -34.05
N GLU A 417 -4.12 -17.92 -34.73
CA GLU A 417 -4.76 -18.45 -35.93
C GLU A 417 -3.73 -18.66 -37.06
N LEU A 418 -2.84 -17.68 -37.27
CA LEU A 418 -1.72 -17.78 -38.22
C LEU A 418 -0.80 -18.95 -37.88
N LEU A 419 -0.35 -19.05 -36.63
CA LEU A 419 0.53 -20.12 -36.18
C LEU A 419 -0.14 -21.50 -36.31
N SER A 420 -1.43 -21.61 -36.03
CA SER A 420 -2.20 -22.85 -36.21
C SER A 420 -2.17 -23.33 -37.67
N GLY A 421 -2.34 -22.41 -38.64
CA GLY A 421 -2.21 -22.75 -40.06
C GLY A 421 -0.81 -23.24 -40.44
N VAL A 422 0.26 -22.68 -39.84
CA VAL A 422 1.65 -23.15 -40.07
C VAL A 422 1.84 -24.56 -39.52
N LEU A 423 1.34 -24.83 -38.30
CA LEU A 423 1.41 -26.14 -37.64
C LEU A 423 0.66 -27.22 -38.45
N ASP A 424 -0.55 -26.92 -38.91
CA ASP A 424 -1.39 -27.87 -39.66
C ASP A 424 -0.81 -28.18 -41.05
N ALA A 425 -0.23 -27.20 -41.74
CA ALA A 425 0.46 -27.43 -43.02
C ALA A 425 1.70 -28.33 -42.87
N GLN A 426 2.44 -28.20 -41.77
CA GLN A 426 3.57 -29.08 -41.45
C GLN A 426 3.17 -30.36 -40.70
N LYS A 427 1.87 -30.61 -40.52
CA LYS A 427 1.28 -31.82 -39.91
C LYS A 427 1.76 -32.08 -38.48
N ILE A 428 1.96 -31.02 -37.71
CA ILE A 428 2.29 -31.12 -36.29
C ILE A 428 1.05 -31.58 -35.51
N GLU A 429 1.19 -32.60 -34.65
CA GLU A 429 0.05 -33.13 -33.91
C GLU A 429 -0.51 -32.11 -32.89
N PRO A 430 -1.85 -31.97 -32.79
CA PRO A 430 -2.47 -31.12 -31.77
C PRO A 430 -2.10 -31.59 -30.35
N GLY A 431 -1.40 -30.72 -29.60
CA GLY A 431 -0.90 -31.03 -28.26
C GLY A 431 0.56 -31.51 -28.21
N ALA A 432 1.28 -31.57 -29.33
CA ALA A 432 2.73 -31.78 -29.31
C ALA A 432 3.43 -30.65 -28.52
N THR A 433 4.15 -31.02 -27.45
CA THR A 433 4.85 -30.06 -26.58
C THR A 433 6.11 -29.53 -27.23
N GLY A 434 6.89 -30.37 -27.92
CA GLY A 434 7.99 -29.97 -28.77
C GLY A 434 7.53 -29.84 -30.22
N VAL A 435 7.63 -28.64 -30.79
CA VAL A 435 7.33 -28.36 -32.20
C VAL A 435 8.63 -28.19 -32.96
N HIS A 436 8.71 -28.78 -34.15
CA HIS A 436 9.80 -28.59 -35.11
C HIS A 436 9.22 -28.23 -36.48
N LEU A 437 9.50 -27.04 -36.96
CA LEU A 437 9.11 -26.54 -38.28
C LEU A 437 10.33 -26.46 -39.19
N ALA A 438 10.19 -26.85 -40.44
CA ALA A 438 11.25 -26.85 -41.45
C ALA A 438 10.91 -25.88 -42.59
N PHE A 439 11.89 -25.08 -43.03
CA PHE A 439 11.72 -24.06 -44.06
C PHE A 439 12.88 -24.09 -45.06
N THR A 440 12.57 -23.72 -46.29
CA THR A 440 13.52 -23.59 -47.41
C THR A 440 14.24 -22.25 -47.44
N GLU A 441 13.62 -21.19 -46.91
CA GLU A 441 14.13 -19.82 -46.93
C GLU A 441 14.38 -19.28 -45.51
N LEU A 442 15.57 -18.68 -45.29
CA LEU A 442 15.97 -18.09 -44.01
C LEU A 442 15.01 -17.00 -43.53
N ARG A 443 14.52 -16.18 -44.47
CA ARG A 443 13.57 -15.10 -44.18
C ARG A 443 12.27 -15.63 -43.59
N LEU A 444 11.71 -16.68 -44.19
CA LEU A 444 10.48 -17.30 -43.72
C LEU A 444 10.66 -17.95 -42.35
N ALA A 445 11.84 -18.53 -42.09
CA ALA A 445 12.19 -19.03 -40.76
C ALA A 445 12.28 -17.90 -39.71
N ALA A 446 12.93 -16.78 -40.03
CA ALA A 446 13.01 -15.61 -39.13
C ALA A 446 11.64 -14.97 -38.86
N ASP A 447 10.80 -14.80 -39.89
CA ASP A 447 9.42 -14.32 -39.74
C ASP A 447 8.59 -15.24 -38.82
N VAL A 448 8.81 -16.57 -38.90
CA VAL A 448 8.15 -17.55 -38.01
C VAL A 448 8.73 -17.53 -36.60
N VAL A 449 10.00 -17.18 -36.40
CA VAL A 449 10.58 -16.93 -35.06
C VAL A 449 9.92 -15.72 -34.40
N ASP A 450 9.77 -14.59 -35.10
CA ASP A 450 9.03 -13.41 -34.59
C ASP A 450 7.56 -13.79 -34.28
N LEU A 451 6.90 -14.60 -35.13
CA LEU A 451 5.56 -15.12 -34.85
C LEU A 451 5.50 -15.98 -33.57
N VAL A 452 6.50 -16.83 -33.33
CA VAL A 452 6.59 -17.70 -32.14
C VAL A 452 6.83 -16.87 -30.87
N ILE A 453 7.83 -15.97 -30.89
CA ILE A 453 8.15 -15.07 -29.78
C ILE A 453 6.97 -14.14 -29.46
N SER A 454 6.35 -13.54 -30.48
CA SER A 454 5.22 -12.64 -30.27
C SER A 454 3.98 -13.34 -29.71
N ASN A 455 3.82 -14.65 -29.91
CA ASN A 455 2.79 -15.46 -29.23
C ASN A 455 3.16 -15.86 -27.78
N GLY A 456 4.35 -15.48 -27.28
CA GLY A 456 4.83 -15.81 -25.94
C GLY A 456 5.46 -17.20 -25.80
N TYR A 457 5.84 -17.83 -26.92
CA TYR A 457 6.53 -19.13 -26.91
C TYR A 457 8.04 -18.96 -27.00
N LEU A 458 8.79 -19.88 -26.38
CA LEU A 458 10.26 -19.89 -26.44
C LEU A 458 10.77 -20.61 -27.69
N PRO A 459 11.46 -19.95 -28.63
CA PRO A 459 12.17 -20.64 -29.69
C PRO A 459 13.37 -21.40 -29.15
N VAL A 460 13.64 -22.57 -29.73
CA VAL A 460 14.80 -23.41 -29.47
C VAL A 460 15.64 -23.43 -30.74
N ASN A 461 16.61 -22.52 -30.78
CA ASN A 461 17.80 -22.46 -31.63
C ASN A 461 17.60 -22.71 -33.16
N PRO A 462 17.60 -21.67 -34.00
CA PRO A 462 17.62 -21.80 -35.47
C PRO A 462 19.06 -22.01 -35.98
N SER A 463 19.70 -23.12 -35.60
CA SER A 463 21.05 -23.42 -36.04
C SER A 463 21.13 -23.79 -37.53
N GLU A 464 22.07 -23.20 -38.26
CA GLU A 464 22.51 -23.75 -39.55
C GLU A 464 23.02 -25.18 -39.34
N VAL A 465 22.55 -26.11 -40.16
CA VAL A 465 22.99 -27.51 -40.06
C VAL A 465 24.37 -27.66 -40.70
N SER A 466 25.42 -27.35 -39.94
CA SER A 466 26.81 -27.66 -40.28
C SER A 466 27.08 -29.18 -40.13
N GLY A 467 26.44 -29.99 -40.97
CA GLY A 467 26.63 -31.44 -40.98
C GLY A 467 25.57 -32.18 -41.78
N HIS A 468 25.94 -32.70 -42.97
CA HIS A 468 25.09 -33.62 -43.73
C HIS A 468 24.62 -34.78 -42.85
N ARG A 469 23.31 -34.88 -42.65
CA ARG A 469 22.64 -36.07 -42.15
C ARG A 469 21.77 -36.62 -43.28
N GLU A 470 21.88 -37.91 -43.56
CA GLU A 470 21.42 -38.52 -44.83
C GLU A 470 19.90 -38.51 -45.07
N ASP A 471 19.11 -38.10 -44.07
CA ASP A 471 17.66 -38.34 -44.01
C ASP A 471 16.76 -37.22 -44.60
N CYS A 472 17.23 -35.98 -44.84
CA CYS A 472 16.40 -34.92 -45.44
C CYS A 472 17.22 -33.76 -46.08
N PRO A 473 17.45 -33.76 -47.40
CA PRO A 473 18.34 -32.78 -48.07
C PRO A 473 17.68 -31.47 -48.55
N GLU A 474 16.37 -31.26 -48.35
CA GLU A 474 15.62 -30.17 -49.03
C GLU A 474 15.19 -28.98 -48.15
N ALA A 475 15.43 -28.98 -46.83
CA ALA A 475 15.01 -27.90 -45.92
C ALA A 475 16.15 -27.49 -44.95
N PRO A 476 16.98 -26.48 -45.29
CA PRO A 476 18.15 -26.10 -44.51
C PRO A 476 17.85 -25.34 -43.20
N TYR A 477 16.70 -24.67 -43.07
CA TYR A 477 16.37 -23.86 -41.88
C TYR A 477 15.31 -24.55 -41.04
N ARG A 478 15.51 -24.60 -39.72
CA ARG A 478 14.57 -25.22 -38.78
C ARG A 478 14.25 -24.25 -37.64
N VAL A 479 12.96 -24.08 -37.36
CA VAL A 479 12.46 -23.35 -36.19
C VAL A 479 11.86 -24.37 -35.24
N SER A 480 12.45 -24.53 -34.05
CA SER A 480 11.88 -25.38 -33.00
C SER A 480 11.33 -24.50 -31.88
N PHE A 481 10.28 -24.93 -31.17
CA PHE A 481 9.77 -24.22 -29.99
C PHE A 481 8.94 -25.13 -29.09
N VAL A 482 8.69 -24.70 -27.85
CA VAL A 482 7.90 -25.47 -26.88
C VAL A 482 6.51 -24.85 -26.67
N ARG A 483 5.46 -25.64 -26.83
CA ARG A 483 4.07 -25.29 -26.47
C ARG A 483 3.80 -25.70 -25.02
N SER A 484 3.99 -24.78 -24.08
CA SER A 484 3.63 -24.97 -22.67
C SER A 484 2.73 -23.83 -22.18
N ASP A 485 1.59 -24.16 -21.55
CA ASP A 485 0.68 -23.20 -20.89
C ASP A 485 1.27 -22.60 -19.60
N ALA A 486 2.55 -22.85 -19.30
CA ALA A 486 3.23 -22.33 -18.13
C ALA A 486 3.61 -20.86 -18.33
N ALA A 487 3.01 -19.96 -17.54
CA ALA A 487 3.38 -18.56 -17.53
C ALA A 487 4.86 -18.37 -17.15
N ARG A 488 5.62 -17.71 -18.03
CA ARG A 488 7.05 -17.33 -17.95
C ARG A 488 8.04 -18.43 -18.40
N ALA A 489 8.36 -18.43 -19.69
CA ALA A 489 9.58 -19.06 -20.20
C ALA A 489 10.82 -18.16 -19.93
N GLU A 490 12.01 -18.76 -19.88
CA GLU A 490 13.28 -18.05 -19.63
C GLU A 490 14.36 -18.51 -20.64
N LEU A 491 15.18 -17.58 -21.14
CA LEU A 491 16.33 -17.80 -22.04
C LEU A 491 17.63 -17.89 -21.23
N ASP A 492 18.42 -18.96 -21.38
CA ASP A 492 19.74 -19.03 -20.76
C ASP A 492 20.74 -18.12 -21.52
N ILE A 493 21.66 -17.47 -20.82
CA ILE A 493 22.84 -16.81 -21.38
C ILE A 493 23.93 -17.88 -21.57
N VAL A 494 24.48 -17.94 -22.78
CA VAL A 494 25.43 -18.97 -23.24
C VAL A 494 26.87 -18.47 -23.22
N ASP A 495 27.11 -17.21 -23.63
CA ASP A 495 28.45 -16.61 -23.67
C ASP A 495 28.36 -15.10 -23.41
N VAL A 496 29.44 -14.49 -22.90
CA VAL A 496 29.58 -13.03 -22.76
C VAL A 496 31.01 -12.63 -23.07
N ARG A 497 31.19 -11.88 -24.17
CA ARG A 497 32.50 -11.50 -24.72
C ARG A 497 32.73 -10.01 -24.64
N GLU A 498 33.91 -9.58 -24.20
CA GLU A 498 34.30 -8.16 -24.24
C GLU A 498 34.51 -7.71 -25.69
N VAL A 499 33.97 -6.53 -26.04
CA VAL A 499 34.14 -5.92 -27.36
C VAL A 499 34.66 -4.49 -27.25
N PRO A 500 35.32 -3.94 -28.29
CA PRO A 500 35.72 -2.54 -28.32
C PRO A 500 34.53 -1.62 -28.02
N SER A 501 34.75 -0.55 -27.26
CA SER A 501 33.71 0.41 -26.90
C SER A 501 32.89 0.84 -28.11
N VAL A 502 31.61 0.49 -28.13
CA VAL A 502 30.64 1.00 -29.11
C VAL A 502 29.91 2.22 -28.55
N ALA A 503 29.26 2.95 -29.44
CA ALA A 503 28.34 4.00 -29.06
C ALA A 503 27.09 3.40 -28.41
N VAL A 504 26.73 3.85 -27.20
CA VAL A 504 25.60 3.34 -26.41
C VAL A 504 24.64 4.45 -25.99
N ARG A 505 23.36 4.13 -25.81
CA ARG A 505 22.29 5.09 -25.49
C ARG A 505 21.23 4.45 -24.59
N CYS A 506 20.47 5.28 -23.88
CA CYS A 506 19.34 4.87 -23.06
C CYS A 506 18.05 5.48 -23.59
N VAL A 507 16.93 4.75 -23.47
CA VAL A 507 15.57 5.27 -23.61
C VAL A 507 14.74 4.95 -22.38
N GLN A 508 13.76 5.80 -22.08
CA GLN A 508 12.78 5.61 -21.02
C GLN A 508 11.39 5.56 -21.64
N VAL A 509 10.57 4.60 -21.19
CA VAL A 509 9.20 4.38 -21.66
C VAL A 509 8.14 4.76 -20.63
N ASP A 510 6.86 4.76 -20.99
CA ASP A 510 5.74 5.26 -20.16
C ASP A 510 4.97 4.23 -19.33
N ASN A 511 5.28 2.94 -19.44
CA ASN A 511 4.65 1.90 -18.62
C ASN A 511 5.07 1.95 -17.13
N ASP A 512 4.24 1.40 -16.25
CA ASP A 512 4.41 1.47 -14.79
C ASP A 512 5.70 0.80 -14.30
N ASP A 513 6.09 -0.32 -14.92
CA ASP A 513 7.34 -1.04 -14.63
C ASP A 513 8.59 -0.29 -15.11
N HIS A 514 8.45 0.71 -15.99
CA HIS A 514 9.53 1.42 -16.69
C HIS A 514 10.45 0.50 -17.53
N MET A 515 9.96 -0.71 -17.82
CA MET A 515 10.65 -1.80 -18.51
C MET A 515 10.19 -1.90 -19.96
N TYR A 516 11.07 -1.57 -20.91
CA TYR A 516 10.85 -1.84 -22.34
C TYR A 516 11.54 -3.14 -22.78
N LEU A 517 11.06 -3.72 -23.87
CA LEU A 517 11.68 -4.85 -24.54
C LEU A 517 12.86 -4.36 -25.39
N ALA A 518 14.03 -4.97 -25.25
CA ALA A 518 15.19 -4.75 -26.12
C ALA A 518 15.63 -6.05 -26.83
N SER A 519 16.24 -5.90 -28.01
CA SER A 519 16.64 -6.94 -28.97
C SER A 519 15.49 -7.72 -29.62
N GLU A 520 15.85 -8.56 -30.60
CA GLU A 520 14.95 -9.54 -31.23
C GLU A 520 14.34 -10.54 -30.21
N ALA A 521 15.01 -10.75 -29.06
CA ALA A 521 14.57 -11.61 -27.95
C ALA A 521 13.81 -10.91 -26.80
N MET A 522 13.68 -9.58 -26.82
CA MET A 522 12.77 -8.79 -25.98
C MET A 522 12.98 -8.81 -24.42
N ILE A 523 13.90 -7.97 -23.86
CA ILE A 523 14.42 -8.04 -22.45
C ILE A 523 14.44 -6.68 -21.61
N PRO A 524 14.29 -6.61 -20.24
CA PRO A 524 14.07 -5.34 -19.42
C PRO A 524 14.93 -4.99 -18.08
N THR A 525 14.90 -3.75 -17.47
CA THR A 525 15.85 -3.22 -16.36
C THR A 525 15.46 -2.01 -15.33
N HIS A 526 16.04 -1.81 -14.07
CA HIS A 526 15.91 -0.60 -13.07
C HIS A 526 17.09 -0.24 -11.99
N ASN A 527 17.20 0.94 -11.24
CA ASN A 527 18.35 1.40 -10.29
C ASN A 527 18.13 2.63 -9.23
N SER A 528 18.89 2.81 -8.08
CA SER A 528 18.84 3.91 -6.97
C SER A 528 20.19 4.33 -6.22
N THR A 529 20.32 5.47 -5.44
CA THR A 529 21.60 5.89 -4.70
C THR A 529 21.65 6.71 -3.34
N LEU A 530 20.95 7.84 -3.09
CA LEU A 530 21.34 8.83 -2.02
C LEU A 530 21.40 8.31 -0.57
N ALA A 531 20.52 7.38 -0.18
CA ALA A 531 20.40 6.96 1.22
C ALA A 531 21.69 6.31 1.78
N LEU A 532 22.53 5.76 0.90
CA LEU A 532 23.82 5.16 1.24
C LEU A 532 24.83 6.17 1.79
N ASP A 533 24.83 7.42 1.31
CA ASP A 533 25.74 8.47 1.81
C ASP A 533 25.44 8.83 3.27
N ILE A 534 24.16 8.87 3.64
CA ILE A 534 23.71 9.17 5.01
C ILE A 534 24.06 8.01 5.95
N ALA A 535 23.85 6.76 5.51
CA ALA A 535 24.29 5.57 6.25
C ALA A 535 25.81 5.56 6.49
N ARG A 536 26.59 5.85 5.44
CA ARG A 536 28.06 5.95 5.50
C ARG A 536 28.49 7.02 6.51
N ASN A 537 27.85 8.19 6.50
CA ASN A 537 28.17 9.24 7.47
C ASN A 537 27.81 8.85 8.91
N CYS A 538 26.65 8.22 9.11
CA CYS A 538 26.20 7.77 10.42
C CYS A 538 27.17 6.74 11.03
N SER A 539 27.43 5.64 10.32
CA SER A 539 28.18 4.50 10.89
C SER A 539 29.69 4.59 10.70
N ILE A 540 30.20 5.03 9.55
CA ILE A 540 31.66 5.04 9.32
C ILE A 540 32.31 6.28 9.95
N LYS A 541 31.76 7.47 9.70
CA LYS A 541 32.35 8.72 10.19
C LYS A 541 32.02 9.05 11.65
N ASN A 542 30.85 8.64 12.15
CA ASN A 542 30.38 8.97 13.50
C ASN A 542 30.23 7.75 14.43
N ALA A 543 30.60 6.54 13.97
CA ALA A 543 30.55 5.29 14.75
C ALA A 543 29.17 4.99 15.39
N MET A 544 28.08 5.46 14.78
CA MET A 544 26.71 5.23 15.26
C MET A 544 26.05 4.05 14.55
N THR A 545 25.39 3.19 15.31
CA THR A 545 24.74 1.99 14.77
C THR A 545 23.62 2.35 13.79
N SER A 546 23.69 1.85 12.56
CA SER A 546 22.61 2.01 11.57
C SER A 546 22.24 0.70 10.87
N VAL A 547 21.02 0.62 10.34
CA VAL A 547 20.55 -0.52 9.56
C VAL A 547 19.94 -0.07 8.23
N ILE A 548 20.27 -0.78 7.16
CA ILE A 548 19.67 -0.64 5.83
C ILE A 548 18.86 -1.91 5.54
N PHE A 549 17.55 -1.75 5.36
CA PHE A 549 16.67 -2.75 4.76
C PHE A 549 16.56 -2.44 3.28
N SER A 550 17.25 -3.23 2.44
CA SER A 550 17.17 -3.09 0.99
C SER A 550 16.26 -4.15 0.39
N LEU A 551 15.33 -3.68 -0.42
CA LEU A 551 14.36 -4.48 -1.16
C LEU A 551 14.69 -4.51 -2.66
N GLU A 552 15.51 -3.56 -3.13
CA GLU A 552 15.95 -3.43 -4.53
C GLU A 552 17.38 -3.97 -4.76
N MET A 553 18.32 -3.71 -3.84
CA MET A 553 19.77 -3.92 -4.04
C MET A 553 20.34 -4.99 -3.11
N SER A 554 21.33 -5.75 -3.59
CA SER A 554 21.99 -6.78 -2.77
C SER A 554 22.97 -6.17 -1.75
N LYS A 555 23.28 -6.91 -0.69
CA LYS A 555 24.36 -6.58 0.27
C LYS A 555 25.68 -6.27 -0.44
N SER A 556 26.04 -7.06 -1.45
CA SER A 556 27.27 -6.90 -2.21
C SER A 556 27.28 -5.60 -3.01
N GLU A 557 26.18 -5.25 -3.66
CA GLU A 557 26.07 -3.99 -4.41
C GLU A 557 26.15 -2.76 -3.50
N ILE A 558 25.44 -2.80 -2.36
CA ILE A 558 25.51 -1.76 -1.34
C ILE A 558 26.94 -1.61 -0.80
N THR A 559 27.60 -2.73 -0.49
CA THR A 559 28.98 -2.74 0.02
C THR A 559 29.97 -2.17 -0.99
N MET A 560 29.86 -2.55 -2.27
CA MET A 560 30.70 -1.99 -3.33
C MET A 560 30.52 -0.48 -3.50
N ARG A 561 29.27 0.01 -3.43
CA ARG A 561 28.98 1.46 -3.51
C ARG A 561 29.53 2.22 -2.29
N LEU A 562 29.37 1.68 -1.08
CA LEU A 562 29.94 2.25 0.15
C LEU A 562 31.48 2.33 0.08
N LEU A 563 32.14 1.24 -0.34
CA LEU A 563 33.60 1.18 -0.49
C LEU A 563 34.10 2.14 -1.58
N SER A 564 33.45 2.18 -2.75
CA SER A 564 33.76 3.12 -3.83
C SER A 564 33.69 4.57 -3.35
N ALA A 565 32.63 4.89 -2.61
CA ALA A 565 32.34 6.23 -2.15
C ALA A 565 33.29 6.73 -1.03
N GLU A 566 33.75 5.83 -0.15
CA GLU A 566 34.70 6.11 0.93
C GLU A 566 36.16 6.08 0.47
N ALA A 567 36.57 5.04 -0.29
CA ALA A 567 37.92 4.92 -0.82
C ALA A 567 38.21 5.88 -1.98
N LYS A 568 37.17 6.49 -2.58
CA LYS A 568 37.26 7.30 -3.81
C LYS A 568 37.89 6.52 -4.97
N VAL A 569 37.51 5.25 -5.08
CA VAL A 569 37.85 4.38 -6.22
C VAL A 569 36.62 4.30 -7.11
N PRO A 570 36.72 4.52 -8.43
CA PRO A 570 35.54 4.51 -9.31
C PRO A 570 34.79 3.19 -9.22
N LEU A 571 33.46 3.23 -9.11
CA LEU A 571 32.65 2.01 -8.93
C LEU A 571 32.89 1.00 -10.06
N HIS A 572 33.08 1.51 -11.30
CA HIS A 572 33.39 0.67 -12.45
C HIS A 572 34.76 -0.02 -12.36
N HIS A 573 35.80 0.58 -11.75
CA HIS A 573 37.07 -0.12 -11.49
C HIS A 573 36.89 -1.28 -10.50
N MET A 574 36.04 -1.08 -9.48
CA MET A 574 35.76 -2.10 -8.47
C MET A 574 34.90 -3.23 -9.02
N ARG A 575 33.88 -2.91 -9.82
CA ARG A 575 33.04 -3.89 -10.54
C ARG A 575 33.85 -4.67 -11.56
N SER A 576 34.65 -4.00 -12.38
CA SER A 576 35.38 -4.64 -13.49
C SER A 576 36.62 -5.41 -13.07
N GLY A 577 37.01 -5.39 -11.79
CA GLY A 577 38.26 -5.96 -11.29
C GLY A 577 39.54 -5.26 -11.78
N HIS A 578 39.44 -4.23 -12.63
CA HIS A 578 40.58 -3.47 -13.17
C HIS A 578 41.11 -2.44 -12.16
N MET A 579 41.36 -2.87 -10.93
CA MET A 579 41.93 -2.04 -9.87
C MET A 579 43.45 -1.96 -10.01
N ASN A 580 43.95 -0.75 -10.28
CA ASN A 580 45.39 -0.45 -10.25
C ASN A 580 45.95 -0.55 -8.81
N ASP A 581 47.27 -0.72 -8.66
CA ASP A 581 47.95 -0.77 -7.35
C ASP A 581 47.62 0.41 -6.43
N ASP A 582 47.42 1.61 -7.00
CA ASP A 582 46.99 2.82 -6.27
C ASP A 582 45.55 2.70 -5.76
N ASP A 583 44.63 2.08 -6.52
CA ASP A 583 43.25 1.86 -6.11
C ASP A 583 43.15 0.75 -5.04
N TRP A 584 43.93 -0.32 -5.16
CA TRP A 584 44.13 -1.30 -4.08
C TRP A 584 44.69 -0.65 -2.80
N THR A 585 45.63 0.28 -2.95
CA THR A 585 46.21 1.03 -1.83
C THR A 585 45.19 1.97 -1.17
N LYS A 586 44.32 2.63 -1.95
CA LYS A 586 43.20 3.45 -1.42
C LYS A 586 42.19 2.60 -0.67
N LEU A 587 41.75 1.49 -1.28
CA LEU A 587 40.77 0.58 -0.70
C LEU A 587 41.30 -0.01 0.62
N GLY A 588 42.50 -0.61 0.60
CA GLY A 588 43.09 -1.24 1.78
C GLY A 588 43.30 -0.28 2.97
N ARG A 589 43.50 1.02 2.71
CA ARG A 589 43.59 2.05 3.77
C ARG A 589 42.24 2.35 4.45
N ARG A 590 41.11 2.24 3.73
CA ARG A 590 39.77 2.54 4.25
C ARG A 590 38.98 1.30 4.66
N MET A 591 39.36 0.13 4.18
CA MET A 591 38.65 -1.13 4.42
C MET A 591 38.56 -1.50 5.91
N GLY A 592 39.55 -1.13 6.73
CA GLY A 592 39.47 -1.26 8.19
C GLY A 592 38.37 -0.39 8.82
N GLU A 593 38.32 0.89 8.45
CA GLU A 593 37.30 1.84 8.94
C GLU A 593 35.87 1.42 8.54
N VAL A 594 35.72 0.82 7.36
CA VAL A 594 34.43 0.29 6.87
C VAL A 594 34.06 -1.03 7.57
N ALA A 595 35.03 -1.90 7.86
CA ALA A 595 34.80 -3.18 8.54
C ALA A 595 34.49 -3.04 10.04
N ASP A 596 35.09 -2.04 10.71
CA ASP A 596 34.84 -1.74 12.13
C ASP A 596 33.55 -0.91 12.35
N ALA A 597 32.92 -0.41 11.28
CA ALA A 597 31.72 0.43 11.37
C ALA A 597 30.46 -0.38 11.78
N PRO A 598 29.62 0.11 12.70
CA PRO A 598 28.39 -0.59 13.14
C PRO A 598 27.23 -0.42 12.13
N LEU A 599 27.47 -0.78 10.87
CA LEU A 599 26.49 -0.76 9.79
C LEU A 599 25.95 -2.16 9.52
N TYR A 600 24.63 -2.34 9.61
CA TYR A 600 23.95 -3.60 9.36
C TYR A 600 23.15 -3.51 8.05
N ILE A 601 23.24 -4.51 7.18
CA ILE A 601 22.51 -4.56 5.91
C ILE A 601 21.67 -5.83 5.86
N ASP A 602 20.40 -5.69 5.49
CA ASP A 602 19.46 -6.77 5.29
C ASP A 602 18.81 -6.62 3.90
N ASP A 603 19.13 -7.55 3.00
CA ASP A 603 18.66 -7.62 1.60
C ASP A 603 17.62 -8.74 1.39
N SER A 604 16.92 -9.14 2.45
CA SER A 604 15.88 -10.17 2.35
C SER A 604 14.75 -9.67 1.43
N PRO A 605 14.37 -10.39 0.37
CA PRO A 605 13.26 -9.98 -0.50
C PRO A 605 11.92 -10.07 0.23
N ASN A 606 10.97 -9.21 -0.13
CA ASN A 606 9.58 -9.20 0.37
C ASN A 606 9.43 -9.04 1.89
N LEU A 607 10.31 -8.28 2.56
CA LEU A 607 10.20 -8.05 4.01
C LEU A 607 8.87 -7.39 4.41
N THR A 608 8.18 -8.02 5.34
CA THR A 608 6.99 -7.45 5.99
C THR A 608 7.39 -6.41 7.03
N MET A 609 6.47 -5.49 7.35
CA MET A 609 6.69 -4.51 8.43
C MET A 609 6.96 -5.17 9.78
N MET A 610 6.33 -6.32 10.06
CA MET A 610 6.50 -7.05 11.32
C MET A 610 7.93 -7.57 11.47
N GLU A 611 8.54 -8.05 10.39
CA GLU A 611 9.94 -8.47 10.38
C GLU A 611 10.90 -7.29 10.51
N ILE A 612 10.67 -6.19 9.77
CA ILE A 612 11.47 -4.95 9.88
C ILE A 612 11.45 -4.44 11.33
N ARG A 613 10.26 -4.39 11.96
CA ARG A 613 10.08 -4.00 13.37
C ARG A 613 10.79 -4.96 14.32
N ALA A 614 10.64 -6.28 14.16
CA ALA A 614 11.28 -7.28 15.01
C ALA A 614 12.82 -7.25 14.90
N LYS A 615 13.35 -7.15 13.68
CA LYS A 615 14.79 -7.04 13.40
C LYS A 615 15.36 -5.74 14.00
N SER A 616 14.67 -4.61 13.81
CA SER A 616 15.08 -3.30 14.35
C SER A 616 15.05 -3.26 15.89
N ARG A 617 14.00 -3.79 16.53
CA ARG A 617 13.91 -3.96 18.00
C ARG A 617 15.09 -4.75 18.55
N ARG A 618 15.38 -5.92 17.96
CA ARG A 618 16.49 -6.80 18.37
C ARG A 618 17.85 -6.10 18.23
N LEU A 619 18.02 -5.27 17.21
CA LEU A 619 19.24 -4.51 16.97
C LEU A 619 19.37 -3.33 17.97
N LYS A 620 18.29 -2.59 18.25
CA LYS A 620 18.23 -1.55 19.28
C LYS A 620 18.63 -2.09 20.67
N GLN A 621 18.11 -3.25 21.05
CA GLN A 621 18.42 -3.90 22.34
C GLN A 621 19.88 -4.37 22.49
N ARG A 622 20.56 -4.72 21.38
CA ARG A 622 21.92 -5.29 21.43
C ARG A 622 23.03 -4.29 21.14
N HIS A 623 22.76 -3.29 20.29
CA HIS A 623 23.79 -2.42 19.70
C HIS A 623 23.40 -0.93 19.68
N ASP A 624 22.39 -0.52 20.45
CA ASP A 624 21.85 0.86 20.48
C ASP A 624 21.68 1.49 19.09
N LEU A 625 20.79 0.91 18.28
CA LEU A 625 20.42 1.41 16.96
C LEU A 625 20.09 2.92 16.99
N ARG A 626 20.68 3.68 16.07
CA ARG A 626 20.56 5.14 15.94
C ARG A 626 19.91 5.60 14.64
N LEU A 627 19.88 4.78 13.59
CA LEU A 627 19.29 5.13 12.29
C LEU A 627 18.75 3.87 11.59
N VAL A 628 17.55 3.97 11.03
CA VAL A 628 16.95 2.95 10.15
C VAL A 628 16.79 3.53 8.76
N ILE A 629 17.10 2.75 7.73
CA ILE A 629 16.87 3.09 6.32
C ILE A 629 16.09 1.94 5.66
N VAL A 630 15.08 2.27 4.85
CA VAL A 630 14.27 1.33 4.05
C VAL A 630 14.28 1.78 2.59
N ASP A 631 14.73 0.91 1.69
CA ASP A 631 15.00 1.23 0.28
C ASP A 631 14.45 0.15 -0.69
N TYR A 632 13.38 0.36 -1.47
CA TYR A 632 12.44 1.48 -1.46
C TYR A 632 11.04 1.04 -1.04
N LEU A 633 10.28 1.97 -0.43
CA LEU A 633 9.01 1.70 0.25
C LEU A 633 7.96 1.07 -0.69
N GLN A 634 7.99 1.39 -1.98
CA GLN A 634 7.10 0.81 -3.00
C GLN A 634 7.49 -0.62 -3.47
N LEU A 635 8.41 -1.34 -2.79
CA LEU A 635 8.56 -2.80 -2.91
C LEU A 635 8.02 -3.59 -1.72
N MET A 636 7.64 -2.92 -0.63
CA MET A 636 7.02 -3.59 0.52
C MET A 636 5.66 -4.20 0.13
N THR A 637 5.30 -5.32 0.76
CA THR A 637 3.98 -5.94 0.65
C THR A 637 3.41 -6.16 2.04
N SER A 638 2.09 -5.96 2.17
CA SER A 638 1.38 -5.97 3.46
C SER A 638 0.90 -7.37 3.89
N GLY A 639 1.12 -8.39 3.05
CA GLY A 639 0.61 -9.75 3.24
C GLY A 639 -0.92 -9.88 3.13
N ARG A 640 -1.65 -8.76 2.98
CA ARG A 640 -3.10 -8.71 2.85
C ARG A 640 -3.49 -8.32 1.43
N LYS A 641 -4.66 -8.76 0.98
CA LYS A 641 -5.30 -8.15 -0.20
C LYS A 641 -5.78 -6.75 0.17
N VAL A 642 -5.01 -5.74 -0.24
CA VAL A 642 -5.40 -4.32 -0.20
C VAL A 642 -5.80 -3.90 -1.61
N GLU A 643 -6.93 -3.23 -1.76
CA GLU A 643 -7.55 -2.96 -3.07
C GLU A 643 -6.84 -1.87 -3.88
N SER A 644 -6.01 -1.04 -3.25
CA SER A 644 -5.22 0.00 -3.90
C SER A 644 -3.81 0.11 -3.32
N ARG A 645 -2.79 0.15 -4.19
CA ARG A 645 -1.38 0.34 -3.82
C ARG A 645 -1.15 1.63 -3.02
N GLN A 646 -1.95 2.66 -3.27
CA GLN A 646 -1.88 3.94 -2.54
C GLN A 646 -2.28 3.80 -1.07
N GLN A 647 -3.26 2.96 -0.78
CA GLN A 647 -3.68 2.67 0.59
C GLN A 647 -2.61 1.87 1.33
N GLU A 648 -1.96 0.93 0.63
CA GLU A 648 -0.85 0.12 1.15
C GLU A 648 0.39 0.99 1.48
N VAL A 649 0.79 1.88 0.57
CA VAL A 649 1.87 2.86 0.78
C VAL A 649 1.54 3.83 1.93
N SER A 650 0.28 4.25 2.07
CA SER A 650 -0.19 5.07 3.20
C SER A 650 -0.04 4.33 4.52
N GLU A 651 -0.41 3.05 4.55
CA GLU A 651 -0.29 2.23 5.75
C GLU A 651 1.19 2.00 6.14
N PHE A 652 2.08 1.73 5.18
CA PHE A 652 3.52 1.60 5.44
C PHE A 652 4.12 2.89 6.02
N SER A 653 3.78 4.06 5.46
CA SER A 653 4.23 5.36 5.98
C SER A 653 3.86 5.54 7.46
N ARG A 654 2.59 5.28 7.81
CA ARG A 654 2.09 5.32 9.19
C ARG A 654 2.81 4.31 10.09
N GLN A 655 2.98 3.07 9.63
CA GLN A 655 3.64 2.02 10.40
C GLN A 655 5.14 2.33 10.65
N LEU A 656 5.85 2.91 9.66
CA LEU A 656 7.23 3.39 9.82
C LEU A 656 7.32 4.57 10.78
N LYS A 657 6.34 5.49 10.78
CA LYS A 657 6.27 6.58 11.77
C LYS A 657 6.04 6.07 13.19
N LEU A 658 5.23 5.03 13.35
CA LEU A 658 5.05 4.36 14.65
C LEU A 658 6.35 3.65 15.09
N LEU A 659 7.04 2.96 14.16
CA LEU A 659 8.35 2.34 14.40
C LEU A 659 9.40 3.37 14.87
N ALA A 660 9.47 4.53 14.20
CA ALA A 660 10.39 5.60 14.54
C ALA A 660 10.20 6.09 15.99
N LYS A 661 8.94 6.37 16.37
CA LYS A 661 8.57 6.80 17.73
C LYS A 661 8.82 5.72 18.79
N GLU A 662 8.55 4.47 18.46
CA GLU A 662 8.66 3.34 19.39
C GLU A 662 10.12 3.01 19.73
N LEU A 663 10.99 3.03 18.73
CA LEU A 663 12.42 2.75 18.91
C LEU A 663 13.24 3.98 19.33
N ASP A 664 12.61 5.17 19.31
CA ASP A 664 13.25 6.48 19.44
C ASP A 664 14.48 6.62 18.51
N VAL A 665 14.24 6.44 17.21
CA VAL A 665 15.25 6.59 16.15
C VAL A 665 14.68 7.31 14.93
N PRO A 666 15.49 8.10 14.18
CA PRO A 666 15.14 8.49 12.83
C PRO A 666 15.01 7.27 11.91
N VAL A 667 13.93 7.26 11.12
CA VAL A 667 13.67 6.29 10.05
C VAL A 667 13.67 7.02 8.71
N ILE A 668 14.56 6.66 7.81
CA ILE A 668 14.59 7.13 6.41
C ILE A 668 13.85 6.10 5.56
N ALA A 669 12.88 6.55 4.77
CA ALA A 669 12.29 5.73 3.72
C ALA A 669 12.56 6.36 2.35
N VAL A 670 13.15 5.58 1.45
CA VAL A 670 13.34 5.95 0.05
C VAL A 670 12.04 5.70 -0.70
N CYS A 671 11.63 6.66 -1.52
CA CYS A 671 10.42 6.58 -2.33
C CYS A 671 10.61 7.20 -3.72
N GLN A 672 9.99 6.62 -4.74
CA GLN A 672 10.09 7.14 -6.10
C GLN A 672 9.10 8.30 -6.36
N LEU A 673 9.49 9.26 -7.21
CA LEU A 673 8.67 10.40 -7.63
C LEU A 673 7.93 10.16 -8.95
N ASN A 674 6.72 10.72 -9.04
CA ASN A 674 5.90 10.71 -10.24
C ASN A 674 6.42 11.67 -11.32
N ARG A 675 5.89 11.52 -12.54
CA ARG A 675 6.30 12.27 -13.75
C ARG A 675 5.80 13.72 -13.82
N GLY A 676 5.06 14.18 -12.80
CA GLY A 676 4.53 15.55 -12.71
C GLY A 676 5.55 16.69 -12.90
N PRO A 677 6.81 16.61 -12.43
CA PRO A 677 7.80 17.67 -12.66
C PRO A 677 8.17 17.85 -14.13
N GLU A 678 8.23 16.76 -14.90
CA GLU A 678 8.69 16.76 -16.30
C GLU A 678 7.75 17.49 -17.27
N GLN A 679 6.48 17.61 -16.89
CA GLN A 679 5.45 18.32 -17.68
C GLN A 679 5.41 19.83 -17.38
N ARG A 680 6.12 20.31 -16.35
CA ARG A 680 6.18 21.72 -15.97
C ARG A 680 7.36 22.43 -16.65
N GLN A 681 7.22 23.75 -16.83
CA GLN A 681 8.37 24.59 -17.21
C GLN A 681 9.45 24.60 -16.11
N ASP A 682 9.05 24.63 -14.84
CA ASP A 682 9.95 24.40 -13.71
C ASP A 682 9.95 22.91 -13.36
N LYS A 683 10.98 22.20 -13.84
CA LYS A 683 11.20 20.76 -13.66
C LYS A 683 11.64 20.38 -12.24
N LYS A 684 11.72 21.34 -11.31
CA LYS A 684 11.99 21.06 -9.89
C LYS A 684 10.85 20.24 -9.30
N PRO A 685 11.13 19.09 -8.66
CA PRO A 685 10.12 18.30 -7.99
C PRO A 685 9.58 19.06 -6.78
N MET A 686 8.28 18.87 -6.54
CA MET A 686 7.50 19.49 -5.49
C MET A 686 6.84 18.42 -4.63
N LEU A 687 6.34 18.84 -3.47
CA LEU A 687 5.54 18.03 -2.55
C LEU A 687 4.31 17.37 -3.23
N SER A 688 3.83 17.93 -4.35
CA SER A 688 2.78 17.36 -5.19
C SER A 688 3.19 16.09 -5.95
N ASP A 689 4.48 15.85 -6.14
CA ASP A 689 4.99 14.86 -7.09
C ASP A 689 5.39 13.54 -6.41
N LEU A 690 5.40 13.56 -5.07
CA LEU A 690 5.25 12.37 -4.22
C LEU A 690 3.84 11.76 -4.29
N ARG A 691 2.86 12.49 -4.84
CA ARG A 691 1.46 12.07 -4.83
C ARG A 691 1.10 11.38 -6.11
N GLU A 692 0.70 10.11 -6.02
CA GLU A 692 -0.32 9.59 -6.93
C GLU A 692 -1.73 10.03 -6.51
N SER A 693 -1.89 10.65 -5.34
CA SER A 693 -3.17 11.15 -4.82
C SER A 693 -3.72 12.30 -5.67
N GLY A 694 -5.00 12.23 -6.01
CA GLY A 694 -5.69 13.29 -6.75
C GLY A 694 -6.01 14.54 -5.94
N CYS A 695 -6.45 15.58 -6.65
CA CYS A 695 -6.70 16.91 -6.14
C CYS A 695 -8.08 17.44 -6.60
N LEU A 696 -8.55 18.53 -5.98
CA LEU A 696 -9.84 19.15 -6.21
C LEU A 696 -9.66 20.58 -6.75
N PRO A 697 -10.44 21.03 -7.75
CA PRO A 697 -10.39 22.42 -8.21
C PRO A 697 -10.88 23.41 -7.15
N ALA A 698 -10.52 24.69 -7.32
CA ALA A 698 -10.94 25.78 -6.43
C ALA A 698 -12.46 25.87 -6.20
N SER A 699 -13.28 25.40 -7.16
CA SER A 699 -14.75 25.37 -7.15
C SER A 699 -15.34 24.41 -6.11
N THR A 700 -14.58 23.40 -5.68
CA THR A 700 -15.07 22.32 -4.81
C THR A 700 -15.41 22.83 -3.41
N ARG A 701 -16.60 22.45 -2.91
CA ARG A 701 -17.17 22.91 -1.65
C ARG A 701 -17.08 21.84 -0.58
N ILE A 702 -16.37 22.15 0.50
CA ILE A 702 -16.17 21.29 1.67
C ILE A 702 -17.26 21.57 2.69
N LEU A 703 -17.84 20.51 3.26
CA LEU A 703 -18.92 20.61 4.24
C LEU A 703 -18.37 20.78 5.67
N ARG A 704 -18.54 21.97 6.25
CA ARG A 704 -18.09 22.27 7.62
C ARG A 704 -18.99 21.61 8.66
N ALA A 705 -18.40 21.00 9.68
CA ALA A 705 -19.10 20.43 10.82
C ALA A 705 -19.46 21.46 11.91
N ASP A 706 -18.78 22.60 11.95
CA ASP A 706 -19.05 23.66 12.94
C ASP A 706 -20.38 24.38 12.72
N THR A 707 -20.69 24.69 11.46
CA THR A 707 -21.78 25.58 10.99
C THR A 707 -22.78 24.84 10.09
N GLY A 708 -22.40 23.69 9.51
CA GLY A 708 -23.20 22.99 8.50
C GLY A 708 -23.17 23.67 7.11
N ALA A 709 -22.48 24.79 6.99
CA ALA A 709 -22.29 25.52 5.75
C ALA A 709 -21.28 24.82 4.82
N GLU A 710 -21.26 25.24 3.56
CA GLU A 710 -20.29 24.80 2.56
C GLU A 710 -19.33 25.95 2.24
N VAL A 711 -18.04 25.65 2.18
CA VAL A 711 -16.97 26.62 1.91
C VAL A 711 -16.09 26.09 0.78
N THR A 712 -15.67 26.93 -0.18
CA THR A 712 -14.85 26.43 -1.29
C THR A 712 -13.41 26.23 -0.85
N ILE A 713 -12.76 25.16 -1.35
CA ILE A 713 -11.36 24.87 -1.02
C ILE A 713 -10.41 26.01 -1.40
N GLY A 714 -10.68 26.71 -2.52
CA GLY A 714 -9.94 27.92 -2.90
C GLY A 714 -10.14 29.09 -1.94
N SER A 715 -11.33 29.25 -1.34
CA SER A 715 -11.56 30.28 -0.31
C SER A 715 -10.89 29.96 1.02
N LEU A 716 -10.81 28.67 1.40
CA LEU A 716 -10.05 28.24 2.57
C LEU A 716 -8.55 28.47 2.39
N PHE A 717 -8.01 28.16 1.22
CA PHE A 717 -6.62 28.47 0.89
C PHE A 717 -6.34 29.97 0.97
N ALA A 718 -7.21 30.80 0.37
CA ALA A 718 -7.06 32.25 0.38
C ALA A 718 -7.24 32.88 1.79
N SER A 719 -8.06 32.29 2.67
CA SER A 719 -8.23 32.76 4.05
C SER A 719 -7.10 32.33 4.97
N GLY A 720 -6.41 31.22 4.65
CA GLY A 720 -5.36 30.64 5.49
C GLY A 720 -5.89 30.03 6.79
N GLU A 721 -7.21 29.80 6.90
CA GLU A 721 -7.83 29.14 8.06
C GLU A 721 -7.21 27.76 8.32
N ARG A 722 -7.07 27.42 9.60
CA ARG A 722 -6.52 26.15 10.09
C ARG A 722 -7.45 25.47 11.07
N ASP A 723 -7.30 24.17 11.20
CA ASP A 723 -8.06 23.29 12.12
C ASP A 723 -9.59 23.40 11.99
N ILE A 724 -10.07 23.60 10.75
CA ILE A 724 -11.47 23.82 10.40
C ILE A 724 -12.28 22.54 10.65
N PRO A 725 -13.33 22.53 11.49
CA PRO A 725 -14.13 21.33 11.67
C PRO A 725 -14.90 20.96 10.40
N VAL A 726 -14.66 19.77 9.86
CA VAL A 726 -15.31 19.20 8.67
C VAL A 726 -15.94 17.84 8.99
N TRP A 727 -16.93 17.44 8.19
CA TRP A 727 -17.49 16.09 8.28
C TRP A 727 -16.61 15.08 7.56
N SER A 728 -16.34 13.97 8.24
CA SER A 728 -15.44 12.89 7.82
C SER A 728 -16.04 11.54 8.22
N LEU A 729 -15.62 10.45 7.58
CA LEU A 729 -16.04 9.08 7.89
C LEU A 729 -15.04 8.38 8.80
N ASP A 730 -15.54 7.67 9.81
CA ASP A 730 -14.74 6.73 10.61
C ASP A 730 -14.60 5.35 9.94
N ASP A 731 -13.85 4.44 10.57
CA ASP A 731 -13.62 3.07 10.10
C ASP A 731 -14.91 2.21 9.99
N ARG A 732 -16.03 2.70 10.53
CA ARG A 732 -17.37 2.08 10.45
C ARG A 732 -18.28 2.81 9.45
N LEU A 733 -17.73 3.70 8.65
CA LEU A 733 -18.43 4.53 7.67
C LEU A 733 -19.53 5.40 8.30
N ARG A 734 -19.27 5.92 9.51
CA ARG A 734 -20.14 6.88 10.22
C ARG A 734 -19.57 8.28 10.16
N LEU A 735 -20.46 9.28 10.11
CA LEU A 735 -20.06 10.68 10.05
C LEU A 735 -19.61 11.19 11.41
N VAL A 736 -18.34 11.59 11.49
CA VAL A 736 -17.70 12.18 12.67
C VAL A 736 -17.11 13.55 12.33
N PRO A 737 -17.17 14.53 13.23
CA PRO A 737 -16.48 15.81 13.07
C PRO A 737 -14.96 15.62 13.26
N LYS A 738 -14.17 16.14 12.33
CA LYS A 738 -12.69 16.14 12.40
C LYS A 738 -12.13 17.50 11.98
N ALA A 739 -11.02 17.90 12.57
CA ALA A 739 -10.35 19.15 12.20
C ALA A 739 -9.55 18.95 10.90
N MET A 740 -9.84 19.78 9.89
CA MET A 740 -9.05 19.92 8.68
C MET A 740 -7.92 20.91 8.95
N ALA A 741 -6.68 20.43 8.96
CA ALA A 741 -5.50 21.20 9.38
C ALA A 741 -5.28 22.45 8.51
N HIS A 742 -5.37 22.32 7.18
CA HIS A 742 -5.38 23.42 6.20
C HIS A 742 -5.67 22.90 4.78
N ALA A 743 -5.94 23.82 3.86
CA ALA A 743 -5.94 23.60 2.41
C ALA A 743 -4.69 24.25 1.76
N PHE A 744 -4.22 23.70 0.64
CA PHE A 744 -3.02 24.18 -0.08
C PHE A 744 -3.15 23.97 -1.60
N SER A 745 -2.54 24.86 -2.38
CA SER A 745 -2.48 24.71 -3.86
C SER A 745 -1.61 23.51 -4.25
N SER A 746 -2.03 22.82 -5.30
CA SER A 746 -1.41 21.62 -5.87
C SER A 746 -1.10 21.76 -7.36
N GLY A 747 -1.12 22.99 -7.87
CA GLY A 747 -0.79 23.34 -9.25
C GLY A 747 -1.93 23.10 -10.25
N ILE A 748 -1.65 23.38 -11.52
CA ILE A 748 -2.59 23.18 -12.62
C ILE A 748 -2.59 21.70 -13.02
N LYS A 749 -3.78 21.09 -13.12
CA LYS A 749 -3.97 19.68 -13.50
C LYS A 749 -5.26 19.53 -14.32
N GLU A 750 -5.37 18.47 -15.13
CA GLU A 750 -6.63 18.14 -15.79
C GLU A 750 -7.70 17.70 -14.76
N VAL A 751 -8.88 18.30 -14.85
CA VAL A 751 -10.01 18.08 -13.95
C VAL A 751 -11.19 17.47 -14.71
N PHE A 752 -11.84 16.49 -14.10
CA PHE A 752 -12.99 15.78 -14.61
C PHE A 752 -14.21 16.08 -13.73
N ARG A 753 -15.38 16.26 -14.35
CA ARG A 753 -16.67 16.34 -13.66
C ARG A 753 -17.29 14.95 -13.58
N LEU A 754 -17.56 14.51 -12.36
CA LEU A 754 -18.29 13.31 -12.01
C LEU A 754 -19.72 13.69 -11.63
N ARG A 755 -20.70 13.23 -12.41
CA ARG A 755 -22.14 13.39 -12.14
C ARG A 755 -22.76 12.07 -11.72
N LEU A 756 -23.50 12.08 -10.62
CA LEU A 756 -24.15 10.90 -10.04
C LEU A 756 -25.65 10.86 -10.35
N THR A 757 -26.30 9.71 -10.12
CA THR A 757 -27.71 9.46 -10.46
C THR A 757 -28.71 10.15 -9.49
N SER A 758 -28.26 10.61 -8.33
CA SER A 758 -28.98 11.62 -7.52
C SER A 758 -28.90 13.04 -8.10
N GLY A 759 -28.10 13.28 -9.14
CA GLY A 759 -27.83 14.60 -9.68
C GLY A 759 -26.79 15.41 -8.91
N ARG A 760 -26.13 14.82 -7.90
CA ARG A 760 -24.92 15.40 -7.27
C ARG A 760 -23.77 15.44 -8.27
N GLU A 761 -22.97 16.50 -8.21
CA GLU A 761 -21.83 16.75 -9.11
C GLU A 761 -20.60 17.17 -8.32
N ILE A 762 -19.47 16.53 -8.60
CA ILE A 762 -18.15 16.89 -8.04
C ILE A 762 -17.12 16.95 -9.16
N GLU A 763 -16.15 17.85 -9.01
CA GLU A 763 -15.05 18.05 -9.95
C GLU A 763 -13.76 17.61 -9.24
N ALA A 764 -12.94 16.79 -9.91
CA ALA A 764 -11.72 16.22 -9.34
C ALA A 764 -10.75 15.78 -10.44
N THR A 765 -9.45 15.68 -10.13
CA THR A 765 -8.47 15.09 -11.07
C THR A 765 -8.68 13.59 -11.28
N ALA A 766 -8.23 13.06 -12.42
CA ALA A 766 -8.26 11.63 -12.77
C ALA A 766 -7.83 10.66 -11.63
N ASN A 767 -6.82 11.03 -10.85
CA ASN A 767 -6.27 10.18 -9.79
C ASN A 767 -6.96 10.34 -8.42
N HIS A 768 -8.07 11.09 -8.31
CA HIS A 768 -8.71 11.33 -7.02
C HIS A 768 -9.46 10.09 -6.55
N PRO A 769 -9.17 9.52 -5.36
CA PRO A 769 -9.92 8.39 -4.84
C PRO A 769 -11.31 8.81 -4.38
N PHE A 770 -12.30 8.03 -4.78
CA PHE A 770 -13.70 8.10 -4.35
C PHE A 770 -14.06 6.83 -3.60
N LEU A 771 -14.86 6.95 -2.54
CA LEU A 771 -15.29 5.80 -1.76
C LEU A 771 -16.22 4.93 -2.62
N THR A 772 -15.88 3.68 -2.85
CA THR A 772 -16.76 2.66 -3.46
C THR A 772 -16.96 1.50 -2.47
N MET A 773 -17.65 0.44 -2.88
CA MET A 773 -17.80 -0.74 -2.01
C MET A 773 -16.50 -1.55 -1.91
N ASP A 774 -15.72 -1.56 -2.98
CA ASP A 774 -14.43 -2.22 -3.13
C ASP A 774 -13.30 -1.21 -2.81
N GLY A 775 -13.49 -0.46 -1.73
CA GLY A 775 -12.52 0.52 -1.22
C GLY A 775 -12.50 1.85 -1.99
N TRP A 776 -11.38 2.57 -1.87
CA TRP A 776 -11.18 3.90 -2.46
C TRP A 776 -10.59 3.80 -3.87
N ILE A 777 -11.43 4.02 -4.90
CA ILE A 777 -11.06 3.85 -6.32
C ILE A 777 -10.81 5.23 -6.98
N PRO A 778 -9.70 5.43 -7.72
CA PRO A 778 -9.44 6.64 -8.49
C PRO A 778 -10.49 6.94 -9.57
N LEU A 779 -10.81 8.22 -9.79
CA LEU A 779 -11.82 8.65 -10.80
C LEU A 779 -11.60 8.04 -12.19
N ARG A 780 -10.35 7.89 -12.65
CA ARG A 780 -9.98 7.30 -13.96
C ARG A 780 -10.39 5.83 -14.12
N GLU A 781 -10.57 5.12 -13.01
CA GLU A 781 -10.96 3.70 -12.97
C GLU A 781 -12.49 3.56 -12.77
N LEU A 782 -13.19 4.64 -12.44
CA LEU A 782 -14.66 4.66 -12.40
C LEU A 782 -15.24 4.67 -13.81
N THR A 783 -16.30 3.89 -14.01
CA THR A 783 -17.08 3.84 -15.25
C THR A 783 -18.53 4.27 -14.98
N VAL A 784 -19.27 4.61 -16.04
CA VAL A 784 -20.71 4.90 -15.90
C VAL A 784 -21.41 3.64 -15.39
N GLY A 785 -22.12 3.76 -14.26
CA GLY A 785 -22.72 2.65 -13.51
C GLY A 785 -21.95 2.26 -12.24
N SER A 786 -20.66 2.61 -12.10
CA SER A 786 -19.91 2.43 -10.84
C SER A 786 -20.61 3.13 -9.67
N ARG A 787 -20.46 2.63 -8.44
CA ARG A 787 -21.17 3.18 -7.27
C ARG A 787 -20.23 3.88 -6.29
N VAL A 788 -20.58 5.11 -5.94
CA VAL A 788 -19.80 6.00 -5.08
C VAL A 788 -20.56 6.30 -3.78
N GLY A 789 -19.83 6.31 -2.67
CA GLY A 789 -20.32 6.50 -1.32
C GLY A 789 -20.60 7.98 -1.03
N VAL A 790 -21.89 8.31 -0.88
CA VAL A 790 -22.36 9.64 -0.53
C VAL A 790 -23.08 9.62 0.83
N PRO A 791 -23.02 10.69 1.64
CA PRO A 791 -23.77 10.76 2.89
C PRO A 791 -25.28 10.51 2.73
N ARG A 792 -25.83 9.60 3.53
CA ARG A 792 -27.27 9.25 3.59
C ARG A 792 -28.07 10.17 4.51
N HIS A 793 -27.41 10.74 5.51
CA HIS A 793 -27.88 11.80 6.40
C HIS A 793 -26.68 12.68 6.77
N VAL A 794 -26.92 13.83 7.40
CA VAL A 794 -25.86 14.65 8.02
C VAL A 794 -26.33 15.10 9.39
N GLY A 795 -25.46 15.02 10.39
CA GLY A 795 -25.75 15.44 11.76
C GLY A 795 -26.06 16.93 11.90
N ALA A 796 -26.55 17.33 13.06
CA ALA A 796 -26.62 18.76 13.42
C ALA A 796 -25.19 19.33 13.56
N PRO A 797 -24.94 20.59 13.14
CA PRO A 797 -23.64 21.21 13.29
C PRO A 797 -23.29 21.44 14.77
N LEU A 798 -21.99 21.52 15.07
CA LEU A 798 -21.47 21.66 16.43
C LEU A 798 -21.89 22.97 17.11
N HIS A 799 -22.14 24.02 16.32
CA HIS A 799 -22.61 25.32 16.79
C HIS A 799 -24.01 25.58 16.22
N LEU A 800 -25.00 25.62 17.13
CA LEU A 800 -26.39 25.86 16.79
C LEU A 800 -26.76 27.32 17.04
N GLU A 801 -27.22 28.02 16.02
CA GLU A 801 -27.75 29.37 16.16
C GLU A 801 -29.20 29.36 16.65
N ALA A 802 -29.44 30.12 17.72
CA ALA A 802 -30.77 30.37 18.25
C ALA A 802 -31.45 31.49 17.45
N SER A 803 -32.36 31.12 16.55
CA SER A 803 -33.19 32.05 15.78
C SER A 803 -34.62 32.11 16.30
N SER A 804 -35.39 33.12 15.88
CA SER A 804 -36.81 33.22 16.20
C SER A 804 -37.66 32.67 15.06
N ASN A 805 -38.83 32.08 15.36
CA ASN A 805 -39.78 31.64 14.32
C ASN A 805 -40.17 32.76 13.34
N GLY A 806 -40.14 34.03 13.79
CA GLY A 806 -40.35 35.20 12.93
C GLY A 806 -39.25 35.38 11.88
N ARG A 807 -37.97 35.29 12.30
CA ARG A 807 -36.79 35.35 11.40
C ARG A 807 -36.75 34.16 10.45
N VAL A 808 -37.02 32.95 10.94
CA VAL A 808 -37.14 31.74 10.08
C VAL A 808 -38.20 31.94 9.00
N ALA A 809 -39.35 32.51 9.34
CA ALA A 809 -40.43 32.79 8.40
C ALA A 809 -40.16 33.97 7.45
N GLU A 810 -39.30 34.91 7.82
CA GLU A 810 -38.78 35.97 6.94
C GLU A 810 -37.87 35.35 5.85
N LEU A 811 -36.86 34.59 6.27
CA LEU A 811 -35.91 33.91 5.39
C LEU A 811 -36.59 32.91 4.44
N ALA A 812 -37.54 32.14 4.95
CA ALA A 812 -38.31 31.19 4.13
C ALA A 812 -39.19 31.88 3.08
N ARG A 813 -39.67 33.11 3.35
CA ARG A 813 -40.38 33.92 2.34
C ARG A 813 -39.42 34.53 1.33
N ALA A 814 -38.26 35.00 1.77
CA ALA A 814 -37.23 35.54 0.89
C ALA A 814 -36.76 34.50 -0.15
N VAL A 815 -36.50 33.26 0.27
CA VAL A 815 -36.14 32.13 -0.62
C VAL A 815 -37.35 31.58 -1.37
N GLY A 816 -38.52 31.49 -0.73
CA GLY A 816 -39.71 30.83 -1.27
C GLY A 816 -40.59 31.68 -2.19
N LEU A 817 -40.54 33.01 -2.13
CA LEU A 817 -41.39 33.92 -2.93
C LEU A 817 -40.58 34.93 -3.75
N GLY A 818 -39.34 35.24 -3.38
CA GLY A 818 -38.69 36.50 -3.73
C GLY A 818 -39.29 37.65 -2.90
N ASP A 819 -38.48 38.62 -2.50
CA ASP A 819 -38.91 39.69 -1.57
C ASP A 819 -39.70 40.84 -2.23
N GLY A 820 -40.02 40.72 -3.52
CA GLY A 820 -40.62 41.78 -4.32
C GLY A 820 -39.62 42.82 -4.84
N SER A 821 -38.34 42.72 -4.46
CA SER A 821 -37.24 43.30 -5.22
C SER A 821 -36.81 42.34 -6.35
N ALA A 822 -36.05 42.85 -7.31
CA ALA A 822 -35.98 42.27 -8.66
C ALA A 822 -35.12 41.01 -8.80
N GLU A 823 -34.44 40.52 -7.75
CA GLU A 823 -33.64 39.28 -7.81
C GLU A 823 -33.95 38.34 -6.63
N PRO A 824 -34.47 37.11 -6.90
CA PRO A 824 -34.55 36.07 -5.89
C PRO A 824 -33.16 35.71 -5.36
N PHE A 825 -33.08 35.29 -4.10
CA PHE A 825 -31.82 34.80 -3.52
C PHE A 825 -31.21 33.67 -4.37
N SER A 826 -29.97 33.86 -4.82
CA SER A 826 -29.22 32.90 -5.64
C SER A 826 -28.72 31.67 -4.87
N HIS A 827 -28.84 31.69 -3.54
CA HIS A 827 -28.42 30.66 -2.58
C HIS A 827 -29.17 30.82 -1.26
N VAL A 828 -29.22 29.79 -0.42
CA VAL A 828 -29.82 29.89 0.93
C VAL A 828 -28.85 30.62 1.87
N PRO A 829 -29.31 31.59 2.69
CA PRO A 829 -28.46 32.30 3.65
C PRO A 829 -27.76 31.37 4.64
N ALA A 830 -26.48 31.63 4.93
CA ALA A 830 -25.62 30.77 5.75
C ALA A 830 -26.20 30.48 7.15
N GLU A 831 -26.88 31.46 7.78
CA GLU A 831 -27.54 31.33 9.10
C GLU A 831 -28.50 30.13 9.16
N VAL A 832 -29.17 29.78 8.05
CA VAL A 832 -30.15 28.69 8.00
C VAL A 832 -29.51 27.32 8.24
N PHE A 833 -28.25 27.12 7.83
CA PHE A 833 -27.55 25.85 8.03
C PHE A 833 -27.16 25.62 9.49
N SER A 834 -26.88 26.69 10.24
CA SER A 834 -26.54 26.67 11.66
C SER A 834 -27.77 26.54 12.58
N PHE A 835 -29.01 26.71 12.08
CA PHE A 835 -30.21 26.60 12.91
C PHE A 835 -30.40 25.19 13.51
N GLY A 836 -31.13 25.07 14.63
CA GLY A 836 -31.58 23.78 15.17
C GLY A 836 -32.54 23.02 14.21
N THR A 837 -32.56 21.69 14.26
CA THR A 837 -33.32 20.84 13.31
C THR A 837 -34.83 21.18 13.28
N GLY A 838 -35.42 21.61 14.38
CA GLY A 838 -36.81 22.10 14.42
C GLY A 838 -37.03 23.39 13.61
N HIS A 839 -36.10 24.33 13.64
CA HIS A 839 -36.14 25.55 12.82
C HIS A 839 -35.85 25.26 11.34
N VAL A 840 -34.98 24.28 11.03
CA VAL A 840 -34.79 23.80 9.65
C VAL A 840 -36.06 23.18 9.10
N ARG A 841 -36.73 22.29 9.85
CA ARG A 841 -38.05 21.74 9.47
C ARG A 841 -39.09 22.85 9.26
N LEU A 842 -39.14 23.86 10.12
CA LEU A 842 -40.03 25.02 9.94
C LEU A 842 -39.70 25.84 8.69
N PHE A 843 -38.41 26.08 8.40
CA PHE A 843 -37.97 26.76 7.18
C PHE A 843 -38.44 26.00 5.92
N LEU A 844 -38.18 24.69 5.86
CA LEU A 844 -38.57 23.82 4.74
C LEU A 844 -40.11 23.77 4.57
N HIS A 845 -40.86 23.64 5.68
CA HIS A 845 -42.33 23.66 5.69
C HIS A 845 -42.93 24.94 5.06
N LEU A 846 -42.27 26.08 5.25
CA LEU A 846 -42.66 27.37 4.69
C LEU A 846 -42.22 27.54 3.23
N VAL A 847 -40.99 27.15 2.88
CA VAL A 847 -40.49 27.19 1.49
C VAL A 847 -41.33 26.29 0.57
N TRP A 848 -41.66 25.07 1.00
CA TRP A 848 -42.54 24.17 0.22
C TRP A 848 -43.99 24.66 0.15
N GLY A 849 -44.50 25.36 1.16
CA GLY A 849 -45.83 25.97 1.08
C GLY A 849 -45.92 27.14 0.09
N ALA A 850 -44.81 27.85 -0.13
CA ALA A 850 -44.73 28.95 -1.09
C ALA A 850 -44.60 28.47 -2.55
N ARG A 851 -43.62 27.59 -2.84
CA ARG A 851 -43.29 27.16 -4.21
C ARG A 851 -43.18 25.64 -4.43
N GLY A 852 -43.25 24.83 -3.38
CA GLY A 852 -43.12 23.37 -3.49
C GLY A 852 -44.25 22.72 -4.29
N VAL A 853 -43.88 21.88 -5.26
CA VAL A 853 -44.80 21.12 -6.10
C VAL A 853 -45.23 19.85 -5.36
N ILE A 854 -46.54 19.63 -5.26
CA ILE A 854 -47.12 18.37 -4.80
C ILE A 854 -48.32 18.00 -5.69
N ALA A 855 -48.31 16.79 -6.25
CA ALA A 855 -49.38 16.26 -7.09
C ALA A 855 -49.41 14.73 -7.01
N TRP A 856 -50.59 14.12 -7.08
CA TRP A 856 -50.73 12.69 -7.30
C TRP A 856 -50.80 12.40 -8.81
N ASP A 857 -50.13 11.36 -9.28
CA ASP A 857 -50.29 10.83 -10.63
C ASP A 857 -51.08 9.52 -10.58
N GLU A 858 -52.32 9.57 -11.07
CA GLU A 858 -53.21 8.40 -11.11
C GLU A 858 -52.74 7.32 -12.10
N SER A 859 -51.89 7.66 -13.07
CA SER A 859 -51.41 6.71 -14.08
C SER A 859 -50.24 5.85 -13.60
N SER A 860 -49.33 6.42 -12.81
CA SER A 860 -48.20 5.70 -12.20
C SER A 860 -48.47 5.25 -10.75
N GLY A 861 -49.54 5.73 -10.12
CA GLY A 861 -49.84 5.48 -8.71
C GLY A 861 -48.86 6.14 -7.73
N ALA A 862 -48.08 7.12 -8.20
CA ALA A 862 -47.01 7.76 -7.45
C ALA A 862 -47.34 9.21 -7.06
N CYS A 863 -46.85 9.64 -5.90
CA CYS A 863 -46.83 11.05 -5.54
C CYS A 863 -45.63 11.73 -6.23
N ARG A 864 -45.86 12.92 -6.80
CA ARG A 864 -44.82 13.83 -7.28
C ARG A 864 -44.65 14.93 -6.25
N LEU A 865 -43.51 14.95 -5.57
CA LEU A 865 -43.13 15.94 -4.56
C LEU A 865 -41.79 16.56 -4.97
N GLY A 866 -41.71 17.89 -5.05
CA GLY A 866 -40.49 18.56 -5.51
C GLY A 866 -40.49 20.08 -5.37
N PHE A 867 -39.45 20.72 -5.90
CA PHE A 867 -39.25 22.17 -5.89
C PHE A 867 -38.46 22.60 -7.14
N ASP A 868 -38.98 23.58 -7.89
CA ASP A 868 -38.40 24.04 -9.16
C ASP A 868 -37.80 25.46 -9.01
N SER A 869 -36.55 25.65 -9.46
CA SER A 869 -35.80 26.92 -9.32
C SER A 869 -34.81 27.15 -10.47
N ALA A 870 -34.69 28.40 -10.93
CA ALA A 870 -33.67 28.81 -11.92
C ALA A 870 -32.22 28.70 -11.39
N HIS A 871 -32.00 28.73 -10.08
CA HIS A 871 -30.66 28.69 -9.48
C HIS A 871 -30.33 27.30 -8.92
N ARG A 872 -29.36 26.61 -9.56
CA ARG A 872 -28.85 25.30 -9.11
C ARG A 872 -28.41 25.28 -7.65
N ARG A 873 -27.75 26.36 -7.19
CA ARG A 873 -27.25 26.45 -5.81
C ARG A 873 -28.36 26.43 -4.75
N VAL A 874 -29.52 27.06 -5.03
CA VAL A 874 -30.70 26.95 -4.15
C VAL A 874 -31.21 25.51 -4.07
N VAL A 875 -31.15 24.76 -5.17
CA VAL A 875 -31.56 23.35 -5.22
C VAL A 875 -30.59 22.46 -4.44
N ASP A 876 -29.27 22.65 -4.58
CA ASP A 876 -28.26 21.95 -3.77
C ASP A 876 -28.39 22.27 -2.27
N ASP A 877 -28.62 23.54 -1.94
CA ASP A 877 -28.83 24.03 -0.57
C ASP A 877 -30.07 23.39 0.09
N LEU A 878 -31.20 23.34 -0.62
CA LEU A 878 -32.43 22.70 -0.13
C LEU A 878 -32.29 21.17 -0.04
N ALA A 879 -31.60 20.53 -0.99
CA ALA A 879 -31.28 19.11 -0.92
C ALA A 879 -30.47 18.77 0.34
N ARG A 880 -29.49 19.61 0.69
CA ARG A 880 -28.66 19.47 1.90
C ARG A 880 -29.45 19.69 3.21
N LEU A 881 -30.35 20.67 3.25
CA LEU A 881 -31.25 20.85 4.41
C LEU A 881 -32.24 19.69 4.58
N LEU A 882 -32.68 19.07 3.49
CA LEU A 882 -33.48 17.85 3.52
C LEU A 882 -32.68 16.62 3.98
N LEU A 883 -31.43 16.49 3.54
CA LEU A 883 -30.53 15.41 3.97
C LEU A 883 -30.29 15.44 5.49
N ARG A 884 -30.23 16.64 6.08
CA ARG A 884 -30.18 16.86 7.53
C ARG A 884 -31.49 16.50 8.25
N CYS A 885 -32.62 16.48 7.53
CA CYS A 885 -33.89 15.94 8.00
C CYS A 885 -34.06 14.44 7.65
N ASN A 886 -32.99 13.74 7.24
CA ASN A 886 -33.02 12.33 6.84
C ASN A 886 -34.00 12.03 5.69
N VAL A 887 -34.19 13.03 4.79
CA VAL A 887 -34.95 12.95 3.55
C VAL A 887 -33.97 13.06 2.38
N MET A 888 -33.88 12.00 1.57
CA MET A 888 -33.07 11.97 0.36
C MET A 888 -33.81 12.55 -0.84
N THR A 889 -33.07 13.16 -1.76
CA THR A 889 -33.59 13.83 -2.96
C THR A 889 -32.78 13.50 -4.20
N ARG A 890 -33.42 13.55 -5.36
CA ARG A 890 -32.77 13.61 -6.68
C ARG A 890 -32.86 15.04 -7.23
N ILE A 891 -31.86 15.44 -8.00
CA ILE A 891 -31.82 16.69 -8.75
C ILE A 891 -31.86 16.35 -10.23
N GLU A 892 -32.86 16.89 -10.94
CA GLU A 892 -33.11 16.65 -12.35
C GLU A 892 -32.84 17.92 -13.16
N ALA A 893 -32.03 17.80 -14.21
CA ALA A 893 -31.92 18.82 -15.25
C ALA A 893 -33.13 18.71 -16.20
N PRO A 894 -33.73 19.82 -16.65
CA PRO A 894 -34.83 19.77 -17.60
C PRO A 894 -34.36 19.25 -18.97
N PRO A 895 -35.09 18.33 -19.63
CA PRO A 895 -34.68 17.76 -20.92
C PRO A 895 -34.77 18.75 -22.10
N ASP A 896 -35.47 19.88 -21.93
CA ASP A 896 -35.55 20.97 -22.91
C ASP A 896 -34.93 22.25 -22.31
N CYS A 897 -33.85 22.74 -22.94
CA CYS A 897 -33.07 23.91 -22.49
C CYS A 897 -33.80 25.27 -22.60
N ARG A 898 -35.14 25.31 -22.59
CA ARG A 898 -35.95 26.51 -22.82
C ARG A 898 -36.55 27.14 -21.55
N SER A 899 -36.60 26.43 -20.42
CA SER A 899 -37.09 26.97 -19.15
C SER A 899 -35.96 27.40 -18.20
N GLY A 900 -34.79 26.76 -18.24
CA GLY A 900 -33.65 27.07 -17.37
C GLY A 900 -33.84 26.71 -15.89
N GLU A 901 -34.94 26.04 -15.51
CA GLU A 901 -35.26 25.69 -14.13
C GLU A 901 -34.80 24.28 -13.77
N TRP A 902 -34.00 24.17 -12.70
CA TRP A 902 -33.59 22.94 -12.05
C TRP A 902 -34.69 22.41 -11.14
N ARG A 903 -34.91 21.08 -11.17
CA ARG A 903 -35.92 20.40 -10.35
C ARG A 903 -35.27 19.59 -9.24
N LEU A 904 -35.67 19.86 -8.00
CA LEU A 904 -35.45 18.99 -6.85
C LEU A 904 -36.65 18.04 -6.73
N SER A 905 -36.45 16.73 -6.77
CA SER A 905 -37.50 15.73 -6.57
C SER A 905 -37.24 14.89 -5.30
N VAL A 906 -38.26 14.73 -4.46
CA VAL A 906 -38.25 13.76 -3.36
C VAL A 906 -38.79 12.45 -3.95
N SER A 907 -37.89 11.56 -4.34
CA SER A 907 -38.22 10.27 -4.97
C SER A 907 -38.24 9.13 -3.97
N GLY A 908 -39.17 8.19 -4.13
CA GLY A 908 -39.33 7.02 -3.27
C GLY A 908 -40.41 7.22 -2.22
N ALA A 909 -41.26 6.22 -2.03
CA ALA A 909 -42.43 6.29 -1.15
C ALA A 909 -42.03 6.51 0.31
N GLU A 910 -40.91 5.93 0.76
CA GLU A 910 -40.39 6.14 2.12
C GLU A 910 -39.93 7.59 2.33
N GLN A 911 -39.19 8.17 1.38
CA GLN A 911 -38.67 9.54 1.48
C GLN A 911 -39.80 10.57 1.43
N GLN A 912 -40.80 10.33 0.57
CA GLN A 912 -42.01 11.14 0.48
C GLN A 912 -42.85 11.06 1.77
N GLN A 913 -43.00 9.87 2.34
CA GLN A 913 -43.70 9.68 3.62
C GLN A 913 -43.01 10.43 4.76
N ARG A 914 -41.68 10.27 4.89
CA ARG A 914 -40.85 11.00 5.89
C ARG A 914 -40.98 12.51 5.74
N PHE A 915 -40.89 13.04 4.52
CA PHE A 915 -41.09 14.47 4.28
C PHE A 915 -42.47 14.93 4.76
N LEU A 916 -43.54 14.21 4.41
CA LEU A 916 -44.91 14.62 4.75
C LEU A 916 -45.20 14.52 6.26
N ASP A 917 -44.65 13.52 6.95
CA ASP A 917 -44.84 13.32 8.39
C ASP A 917 -43.96 14.25 9.25
N GLU A 918 -42.70 14.51 8.86
CA GLU A 918 -41.76 15.29 9.68
C GLU A 918 -41.67 16.79 9.33
N ILE A 919 -41.91 17.15 8.07
CA ILE A 919 -41.80 18.53 7.57
C ILE A 919 -43.19 19.04 7.19
N GLY A 920 -43.92 18.29 6.34
CA GLY A 920 -45.22 18.68 5.81
C GLY A 920 -45.19 19.94 4.92
N ILE A 921 -46.36 20.40 4.48
CA ILE A 921 -46.50 21.56 3.59
C ILE A 921 -47.48 22.58 4.20
N SER A 922 -47.09 23.86 4.22
CA SER A 922 -47.95 24.96 4.68
C SER A 922 -48.90 25.49 3.59
N GLY A 923 -49.88 26.31 3.98
CA GLY A 923 -50.77 26.99 3.04
C GLY A 923 -51.84 26.10 2.40
N PRO A 924 -52.37 26.46 1.21
CA PRO A 924 -53.56 25.84 0.63
C PRO A 924 -53.36 24.38 0.20
N ARG A 925 -52.11 23.94 0.01
CA ARG A 925 -51.77 22.56 -0.40
C ARG A 925 -51.75 21.57 0.78
N ARG A 926 -51.90 22.04 2.02
CA ARG A 926 -51.85 21.21 3.25
C ARG A 926 -52.88 20.07 3.26
N ALA A 927 -54.09 20.30 2.75
CA ALA A 927 -55.14 19.27 2.70
C ALA A 927 -54.76 18.10 1.76
N ALA A 928 -54.31 18.42 0.55
CA ALA A 928 -53.82 17.43 -0.41
C ALA A 928 -52.57 16.70 0.10
N ALA A 929 -51.66 17.40 0.79
CA ALA A 929 -50.49 16.78 1.41
C ALA A 929 -50.85 15.74 2.47
N ALA A 930 -51.86 16.00 3.31
CA ALA A 930 -52.35 15.05 4.31
C ALA A 930 -53.04 13.84 3.64
N GLU A 931 -53.87 14.07 2.61
CA GLU A 931 -54.50 12.99 1.85
C GLU A 931 -53.48 12.09 1.16
N PHE A 932 -52.44 12.67 0.53
CA PHE A 932 -51.40 11.89 -0.14
C PHE A 932 -50.51 11.13 0.85
N ALA A 933 -50.30 11.64 2.07
CA ALA A 933 -49.63 10.89 3.14
C ALA A 933 -50.43 9.66 3.57
N GLU A 934 -51.77 9.74 3.64
CA GLU A 934 -52.59 8.55 3.91
C GLU A 934 -52.58 7.55 2.75
N ARG A 935 -52.62 8.05 1.50
CA ARG A 935 -52.51 7.19 0.30
C ARG A 935 -51.15 6.48 0.21
N LEU A 936 -50.04 7.18 0.49
CA LEU A 936 -48.68 6.60 0.48
C LEU A 936 -48.52 5.48 1.53
N ARG A 937 -49.09 5.62 2.73
CA ARG A 937 -49.11 4.55 3.75
C ARG A 937 -49.81 3.27 3.30
N ALA A 938 -50.71 3.34 2.32
CA ALA A 938 -51.39 2.18 1.74
C ALA A 938 -50.60 1.51 0.60
N VAL A 939 -49.55 2.16 0.06
CA VAL A 939 -48.72 1.61 -1.01
C VAL A 939 -47.69 0.64 -0.42
N THR A 940 -47.89 -0.67 -0.59
CA THR A 940 -46.90 -1.68 -0.23
C THR A 940 -45.66 -1.56 -1.12
N SER A 941 -44.57 -1.00 -0.59
CA SER A 941 -43.30 -0.77 -1.28
C SER A 941 -42.68 -2.06 -1.83
N HIS A 942 -42.88 -2.30 -3.12
CA HIS A 942 -42.24 -3.34 -3.93
C HIS A 942 -41.36 -2.75 -5.06
N THR A 943 -41.20 -1.42 -5.08
CA THR A 943 -40.65 -0.66 -6.23
C THR A 943 -39.62 0.40 -5.82
N GLU A 944 -38.94 0.18 -4.68
CA GLU A 944 -37.69 0.89 -4.37
C GLU A 944 -36.52 0.06 -4.94
N PRO A 945 -35.61 0.62 -5.75
CA PRO A 945 -34.32 -0.02 -5.99
C PRO A 945 -33.60 -0.13 -4.64
N SER A 946 -33.26 -1.35 -4.25
CA SER A 946 -32.77 -1.66 -2.91
C SER A 946 -31.58 -0.75 -2.54
N THR A 947 -31.68 -0.07 -1.40
CA THR A 947 -30.58 0.75 -0.82
C THR A 947 -29.31 -0.07 -0.57
N ILE A 948 -29.49 -1.39 -0.47
CA ILE A 948 -28.45 -2.42 -0.40
C ILE A 948 -28.35 -3.08 -1.78
N PRO A 949 -27.20 -3.05 -2.46
CA PRO A 949 -26.97 -3.73 -3.74
C PRO A 949 -27.25 -5.24 -3.72
N ASP A 950 -27.57 -5.79 -4.90
CA ASP A 950 -27.83 -7.22 -5.07
C ASP A 950 -26.58 -8.09 -4.82
N GLU A 951 -25.36 -7.55 -4.96
CA GLU A 951 -24.13 -8.27 -4.58
C GLU A 951 -24.13 -8.58 -3.07
N ILE A 952 -24.58 -7.65 -2.23
CA ILE A 952 -24.61 -7.83 -0.77
C ILE A 952 -25.67 -8.88 -0.39
N TRP A 953 -26.84 -8.87 -1.02
CA TRP A 953 -27.82 -9.95 -0.86
C TRP A 953 -27.30 -11.29 -1.39
N THR A 954 -26.44 -11.30 -2.40
CA THR A 954 -25.77 -12.50 -2.91
C THR A 954 -24.70 -13.02 -1.94
N ARG A 955 -23.93 -12.13 -1.30
CA ARG A 955 -22.99 -12.46 -0.21
C ARG A 955 -23.74 -13.00 1.01
N VAL A 956 -24.83 -12.36 1.44
CA VAL A 956 -25.73 -12.84 2.51
C VAL A 956 -26.27 -14.24 2.19
N ARG A 957 -26.72 -14.49 0.95
CA ARG A 957 -27.14 -15.83 0.48
C ARG A 957 -25.98 -16.83 0.55
N GLY A 958 -24.78 -16.46 0.11
CA GLY A 958 -23.57 -17.31 0.19
C GLY A 958 -23.23 -17.71 1.63
N VAL A 959 -23.18 -16.75 2.55
CA VAL A 959 -22.95 -17.01 3.99
C VAL A 959 -24.05 -17.89 4.58
N LEU A 960 -25.32 -17.64 4.25
CA LEU A 960 -26.44 -18.52 4.63
C LEU A 960 -26.28 -19.96 4.11
N HIS A 961 -25.76 -20.14 2.90
CA HIS A 961 -25.47 -21.46 2.33
C HIS A 961 -24.26 -22.16 2.96
N ALA A 962 -23.40 -21.44 3.70
CA ALA A 962 -22.27 -22.00 4.45
C ALA A 962 -22.61 -22.36 5.92
N GLN A 963 -23.52 -21.63 6.57
CA GLN A 963 -23.81 -21.79 8.01
C GLN A 963 -24.60 -23.07 8.38
N ALA A 964 -24.64 -23.43 9.66
CA ALA A 964 -25.33 -24.65 10.13
C ALA A 964 -26.88 -24.54 10.06
N PRO A 965 -27.62 -25.68 10.00
CA PRO A 965 -29.09 -25.67 9.91
C PRO A 965 -29.84 -24.83 10.95
N PRO A 966 -29.43 -24.76 12.24
CA PRO A 966 -30.12 -23.94 13.24
C PRO A 966 -30.08 -22.43 12.93
N GLN A 967 -28.94 -21.92 12.44
CA GLN A 967 -28.78 -20.51 12.07
C GLN A 967 -29.56 -20.17 10.79
N ARG A 968 -29.60 -21.09 9.81
CA ARG A 968 -30.47 -20.94 8.63
C ARG A 968 -31.94 -20.85 9.04
N ALA A 969 -32.38 -21.72 9.94
CA ALA A 969 -33.76 -21.70 10.46
C ALA A 969 -34.06 -20.40 11.22
N ALA A 970 -33.11 -19.88 12.01
CA ALA A 970 -33.24 -18.59 12.69
C ALA A 970 -33.42 -17.42 11.71
N VAL A 971 -32.57 -17.30 10.68
CA VAL A 971 -32.71 -16.23 9.66
C VAL A 971 -34.00 -16.36 8.86
N VAL A 972 -34.41 -17.57 8.47
CA VAL A 972 -35.69 -17.81 7.79
C VAL A 972 -36.88 -17.46 8.71
N SER A 973 -36.78 -17.71 10.02
CA SER A 973 -37.81 -17.33 10.99
C SER A 973 -37.94 -15.81 11.16
N LEU A 974 -36.84 -15.06 11.05
CA LEU A 974 -36.83 -13.59 11.05
C LEU A 974 -37.46 -13.00 9.78
N GLN A 975 -37.39 -13.72 8.66
CA GLN A 975 -38.08 -13.34 7.43
C GLN A 975 -39.58 -13.65 7.45
N THR A 976 -40.06 -14.54 8.33
CA THR A 976 -41.42 -15.12 8.27
C THR A 976 -42.29 -14.95 9.53
N SER A 977 -41.75 -14.41 10.64
CA SER A 977 -42.47 -14.31 11.92
C SER A 977 -43.63 -13.31 11.92
N PRO A 978 -44.89 -13.75 12.18
CA PRO A 978 -46.05 -12.87 12.22
C PRO A 978 -46.70 -12.86 13.62
N ARG A 979 -46.23 -11.99 14.53
CA ARG A 979 -46.91 -11.70 15.83
C ARG A 979 -46.31 -10.50 16.56
N LEU A 980 -47.02 -9.37 16.54
CA LEU A 980 -47.67 -8.78 17.72
C LEU A 980 -48.50 -7.55 17.28
N SER A 981 -49.74 -7.48 17.75
CA SER A 981 -50.83 -6.65 17.24
C SER A 981 -50.62 -5.13 17.32
N SER A 982 -50.16 -4.53 16.21
CA SER A 982 -50.33 -3.11 15.81
C SER A 982 -49.96 -2.97 14.32
N PRO A 983 -50.43 -1.95 13.57
CA PRO A 983 -50.14 -1.85 12.14
C PRO A 983 -48.63 -1.68 11.87
N PRO A 984 -48.10 -2.25 10.77
CA PRO A 984 -46.66 -2.29 10.55
C PRO A 984 -46.11 -0.93 10.14
N MET A 985 -45.21 -0.36 10.96
CA MET A 985 -44.28 0.67 10.48
C MET A 985 -43.29 0.02 9.51
N PRO A 986 -43.11 0.56 8.28
CA PRO A 986 -42.32 -0.10 7.24
C PRO A 986 -40.81 0.16 7.38
N ALA A 987 -40.16 -0.41 8.40
CA ALA A 987 -38.71 -0.45 8.46
C ALA A 987 -38.14 -1.51 7.48
N ARG A 988 -37.74 -1.07 6.28
CA ARG A 988 -37.15 -1.92 5.23
C ARG A 988 -35.97 -1.24 4.51
N SER A 989 -34.79 -1.23 5.14
CA SER A 989 -33.50 -1.18 4.41
C SER A 989 -32.28 -1.38 5.31
N GLY A 990 -32.25 -0.86 6.54
CA GLY A 990 -31.12 -1.05 7.48
C GLY A 990 -31.34 -2.16 8.52
N GLU A 991 -32.38 -2.01 9.36
CA GLU A 991 -32.64 -2.87 10.53
C GLU A 991 -32.78 -4.37 10.21
N ARG A 992 -33.30 -4.71 9.02
CA ARG A 992 -33.38 -6.11 8.55
C ARG A 992 -32.00 -6.68 8.26
N LEU A 993 -31.11 -5.93 7.63
CA LEU A 993 -29.73 -6.37 7.40
C LEU A 993 -28.96 -6.45 8.73
N GLY A 994 -29.19 -5.52 9.65
CA GLY A 994 -28.62 -5.57 11.00
C GLY A 994 -29.10 -6.78 11.82
N SER A 995 -30.38 -7.12 11.73
CA SER A 995 -30.96 -8.31 12.36
C SER A 995 -30.39 -9.61 11.76
N VAL A 996 -30.12 -9.61 10.45
CA VAL A 996 -29.46 -10.74 9.77
C VAL A 996 -27.98 -10.81 10.13
N ALA A 997 -27.27 -9.68 10.18
CA ALA A 997 -25.87 -9.57 10.58
C ALA A 997 -25.65 -10.07 12.01
N ALA A 998 -26.51 -9.67 12.95
CA ALA A 998 -26.46 -10.11 14.35
C ALA A 998 -26.68 -11.64 14.52
N VAL A 999 -27.37 -12.30 13.58
CA VAL A 999 -27.57 -13.76 13.58
C VAL A 999 -26.47 -14.51 12.82
N LEU A 1000 -25.89 -13.90 11.78
CA LEU A 1000 -24.76 -14.47 11.03
C LEU A 1000 -23.41 -14.20 11.71
N ASN A 1001 -23.35 -13.24 12.62
CA ASN A 1001 -22.14 -12.74 13.32
C ASN A 1001 -21.00 -12.36 12.35
N ASP A 1002 -21.37 -11.70 11.24
CA ASP A 1002 -20.48 -11.24 10.18
C ASP A 1002 -20.27 -9.72 10.27
N ALA A 1003 -19.06 -9.31 10.63
CA ALA A 1003 -18.70 -7.91 10.84
C ALA A 1003 -18.80 -7.05 9.57
N ALA A 1004 -18.56 -7.63 8.38
CA ALA A 1004 -18.67 -6.88 7.14
C ALA A 1004 -20.14 -6.57 6.80
N ILE A 1005 -21.05 -7.52 7.06
CA ILE A 1005 -22.49 -7.30 6.89
C ILE A 1005 -23.04 -6.32 7.96
N GLU A 1006 -22.49 -6.34 9.18
CA GLU A 1006 -22.85 -5.40 10.26
C GLU A 1006 -22.44 -3.95 9.95
N ILE A 1007 -21.24 -3.74 9.39
CA ILE A 1007 -20.79 -2.42 8.93
C ILE A 1007 -21.72 -1.87 7.85
N VAL A 1008 -22.07 -2.68 6.84
CA VAL A 1008 -23.03 -2.29 5.78
C VAL A 1008 -24.42 -1.98 6.35
N ALA A 1009 -24.85 -2.69 7.39
CA ALA A 1009 -26.17 -2.48 8.00
C ALA A 1009 -26.29 -1.19 8.83
N THR A 1010 -25.16 -0.67 9.36
CA THR A 1010 -25.16 0.39 10.39
C THR A 1010 -24.32 1.63 10.01
N ASN A 1011 -24.03 1.81 8.72
CA ASN A 1011 -23.28 2.94 8.17
C ASN A 1011 -24.15 4.16 7.82
N ASP A 1012 -23.48 5.30 7.61
CA ASP A 1012 -24.07 6.59 7.23
C ASP A 1012 -23.97 6.87 5.71
N ILE A 1013 -23.70 5.82 4.91
CA ILE A 1013 -23.43 5.92 3.48
C ILE A 1013 -24.61 5.41 2.64
N PHE A 1014 -24.84 6.08 1.52
CA PHE A 1014 -25.67 5.65 0.40
C PHE A 1014 -24.79 5.46 -0.84
N TRP A 1015 -25.09 4.44 -1.63
CA TRP A 1015 -24.29 4.05 -2.80
C TRP A 1015 -24.93 4.52 -4.10
N ASP A 1016 -24.61 5.75 -4.49
CA ASP A 1016 -25.15 6.39 -5.69
C ASP A 1016 -24.35 5.99 -6.94
N ALA A 1017 -25.03 5.80 -8.07
CA ALA A 1017 -24.40 5.34 -9.30
C ALA A 1017 -23.89 6.52 -10.13
N VAL A 1018 -22.70 6.40 -10.71
CA VAL A 1018 -22.12 7.35 -11.67
C VAL A 1018 -22.97 7.36 -12.93
N ALA A 1019 -23.49 8.53 -13.29
CA ALA A 1019 -24.30 8.75 -14.48
C ALA A 1019 -23.46 9.25 -15.67
N GLU A 1020 -22.43 10.06 -15.41
CA GLU A 1020 -21.62 10.71 -16.45
C GLU A 1020 -20.25 11.14 -15.89
N ILE A 1021 -19.21 11.00 -16.72
CA ILE A 1021 -17.85 11.51 -16.47
C ILE A 1021 -17.44 12.34 -17.69
N THR A 1022 -17.00 13.58 -17.48
CA THR A 1022 -16.57 14.49 -18.56
C THR A 1022 -15.28 15.22 -18.17
N SER A 1023 -14.30 15.34 -19.08
CA SER A 1023 -13.14 16.23 -18.85
C SER A 1023 -13.57 17.69 -18.97
N LEU A 1024 -13.05 18.53 -18.08
CA LEU A 1024 -13.18 19.99 -18.09
C LEU A 1024 -11.87 20.68 -18.50
N GLY A 1025 -10.84 19.91 -18.87
CA GLY A 1025 -9.50 20.43 -19.16
C GLY A 1025 -8.71 20.85 -17.92
N GLU A 1026 -7.64 21.60 -18.16
CA GLU A 1026 -6.72 22.05 -17.11
C GLU A 1026 -7.31 23.17 -16.23
N GLN A 1027 -7.22 22.97 -14.91
CA GLN A 1027 -7.63 23.96 -13.91
C GLN A 1027 -6.64 24.00 -12.76
N GLU A 1028 -6.63 25.09 -12.00
CA GLU A 1028 -5.87 25.17 -10.76
C GLU A 1028 -6.50 24.26 -9.69
N THR A 1029 -5.71 23.34 -9.16
CA THR A 1029 -6.14 22.33 -8.18
C THR A 1029 -5.51 22.54 -6.81
N TYR A 1030 -6.22 22.04 -5.82
CA TYR A 1030 -6.04 22.25 -4.40
C TYR A 1030 -6.23 20.92 -3.68
N ASP A 1031 -5.68 20.81 -2.49
CA ASP A 1031 -5.75 19.62 -1.65
C ASP A 1031 -5.85 20.04 -0.19
N ALA A 1032 -6.35 19.15 0.68
CA ALA A 1032 -6.67 19.47 2.06
C ALA A 1032 -6.38 18.30 3.01
N THR A 1033 -5.96 18.64 4.23
CA THR A 1033 -5.51 17.66 5.23
C THR A 1033 -6.51 17.49 6.35
N VAL A 1034 -7.01 16.26 6.58
CA VAL A 1034 -7.80 15.86 7.76
C VAL A 1034 -7.07 14.70 8.48
N PRO A 1035 -6.45 14.92 9.65
CA PRO A 1035 -5.73 13.87 10.36
C PRO A 1035 -6.64 12.77 10.92
N GLY A 1036 -6.15 11.52 10.88
CA GLY A 1036 -6.73 10.37 11.58
C GLY A 1036 -7.76 9.57 10.77
N THR A 1037 -8.72 10.23 10.12
CA THR A 1037 -9.72 9.58 9.24
C THR A 1037 -9.37 9.68 7.75
N HIS A 1038 -8.49 10.61 7.38
CA HIS A 1038 -7.93 10.74 6.04
C HIS A 1038 -8.97 10.94 4.90
N ASN A 1039 -10.16 11.46 5.22
CA ASN A 1039 -11.22 11.75 4.24
C ASN A 1039 -12.10 12.93 4.69
N PHE A 1040 -12.90 13.49 3.79
CA PHE A 1040 -13.95 14.47 4.11
C PHE A 1040 -15.11 14.45 3.10
N VAL A 1041 -16.20 15.15 3.42
CA VAL A 1041 -17.34 15.35 2.52
C VAL A 1041 -17.15 16.63 1.69
N ALA A 1042 -17.13 16.47 0.36
CA ALA A 1042 -17.04 17.55 -0.63
C ALA A 1042 -18.18 17.45 -1.66
N ASN A 1043 -18.88 18.55 -1.96
CA ASN A 1043 -20.08 18.59 -2.82
C ASN A 1043 -21.14 17.50 -2.49
N GLY A 1044 -21.21 17.04 -1.23
CA GLY A 1044 -22.07 15.92 -0.82
C GLY A 1044 -21.60 14.53 -1.29
N VAL A 1045 -20.32 14.35 -1.59
CA VAL A 1045 -19.64 13.09 -1.94
C VAL A 1045 -18.46 12.87 -0.99
N SER A 1046 -18.11 11.61 -0.68
CA SER A 1046 -17.00 11.28 0.23
C SER A 1046 -15.68 11.16 -0.57
N VAL A 1047 -14.65 11.91 -0.17
CA VAL A 1047 -13.35 12.02 -0.87
C VAL A 1047 -12.16 11.81 0.08
N HIS A 1048 -11.08 11.19 -0.40
CA HIS A 1048 -9.89 10.84 0.41
C HIS A 1048 -8.78 11.91 0.36
N ASN A 1049 -7.92 11.93 1.38
CA ASN A 1049 -6.76 12.83 1.50
C ASN A 1049 -5.49 12.23 0.87
N SER A 1050 -4.44 13.06 0.77
CA SER A 1050 -3.12 12.65 0.27
C SER A 1050 -2.21 11.93 1.28
N LEU A 1051 -1.36 11.05 0.71
CA LEU A 1051 -0.39 10.11 1.30
C LEU A 1051 0.65 10.66 2.31
N GLU A 1052 0.94 11.95 2.25
CA GLU A 1052 2.22 12.54 2.69
C GLU A 1052 2.27 12.92 4.20
N GLN A 1053 1.26 12.53 4.98
CA GLN A 1053 0.99 13.13 6.29
C GLN A 1053 1.94 12.70 7.41
N ASP A 1054 2.34 11.43 7.45
CA ASP A 1054 3.07 10.87 8.60
C ASP A 1054 4.56 11.25 8.66
N ALA A 1055 5.10 11.79 7.56
CA ALA A 1055 6.46 12.30 7.48
C ALA A 1055 6.66 13.58 8.29
N ASP A 1056 7.81 13.70 8.97
CA ASP A 1056 8.24 14.94 9.63
C ASP A 1056 9.16 15.77 8.74
N VAL A 1057 9.98 15.11 7.92
CA VAL A 1057 10.89 15.71 6.95
C VAL A 1057 10.68 15.05 5.59
N VAL A 1058 10.68 15.86 4.52
CA VAL A 1058 10.62 15.38 3.14
C VAL A 1058 11.72 16.06 2.34
N LEU A 1059 12.58 15.24 1.74
CA LEU A 1059 13.71 15.64 0.90
C LEU A 1059 13.45 15.17 -0.53
N LEU A 1060 13.42 16.09 -1.49
CA LEU A 1060 13.34 15.76 -2.92
C LEU A 1060 14.69 16.04 -3.59
N ILE A 1061 15.17 15.13 -4.42
CA ILE A 1061 16.39 15.32 -5.20
C ILE A 1061 16.04 15.91 -6.56
N HIS A 1062 16.63 17.05 -6.90
CA HIS A 1062 16.61 17.62 -8.24
C HIS A 1062 18.02 17.64 -8.82
N ARG A 1063 18.14 17.39 -10.13
CA ARG A 1063 19.38 17.49 -10.88
C ARG A 1063 19.10 18.21 -12.18
N GLU A 1064 19.62 19.42 -12.31
CA GLU A 1064 19.35 20.27 -13.47
C GLU A 1064 19.96 19.65 -14.75
N ASP A 1065 21.16 19.08 -14.61
CA ASP A 1065 21.93 18.41 -15.67
C ASP A 1065 21.30 17.12 -16.22
N PHE A 1066 20.38 16.51 -15.46
CA PHE A 1066 19.56 15.40 -15.94
C PHE A 1066 18.46 15.86 -16.92
N TYR A 1067 18.01 17.12 -16.79
CA TYR A 1067 16.90 17.66 -17.58
C TYR A 1067 17.32 18.65 -18.67
N GLU A 1068 18.50 19.25 -18.54
CA GLU A 1068 19.05 20.27 -19.43
C GLU A 1068 20.55 20.00 -19.64
N PRO A 1069 20.94 19.26 -20.70
CA PRO A 1069 22.31 18.80 -20.92
C PRO A 1069 23.36 19.92 -21.06
N GLU A 1070 22.96 21.12 -21.50
CA GLU A 1070 23.83 22.30 -21.59
C GLU A 1070 23.77 23.20 -20.33
N SER A 1071 23.16 22.75 -19.22
CA SER A 1071 23.14 23.55 -17.99
C SER A 1071 24.57 23.78 -17.48
N PRO A 1072 24.94 25.03 -17.09
CA PRO A 1072 26.24 25.33 -16.52
C PRO A 1072 26.47 24.68 -15.14
N ARG A 1073 25.46 24.00 -14.57
CA ARG A 1073 25.48 23.32 -13.27
C ARG A 1073 25.67 21.80 -13.38
N ALA A 1074 26.34 21.34 -14.44
CA ALA A 1074 26.65 19.92 -14.67
C ALA A 1074 27.39 19.30 -13.47
N GLY A 1075 26.84 18.20 -12.93
CA GLY A 1075 27.37 17.55 -11.72
C GLY A 1075 26.91 18.17 -10.39
N GLU A 1076 26.02 19.17 -10.38
CA GLU A 1076 25.32 19.62 -9.16
C GLU A 1076 23.98 18.90 -8.98
N ALA A 1077 23.56 18.75 -7.72
CA ALA A 1077 22.24 18.29 -7.32
C ALA A 1077 21.68 19.19 -6.21
N ASP A 1078 20.41 19.55 -6.33
CA ASP A 1078 19.68 20.32 -5.33
C ASP A 1078 18.84 19.36 -4.45
N LEU A 1079 19.18 19.29 -3.17
CA LEU A 1079 18.39 18.64 -2.13
C LEU A 1079 17.33 19.63 -1.62
N LEU A 1080 16.08 19.39 -1.99
CA LEU A 1080 14.94 20.25 -1.67
C LEU A 1080 14.27 19.75 -0.38
N VAL A 1081 14.50 20.44 0.74
CA VAL A 1081 13.75 20.27 1.99
C VAL A 1081 12.38 20.91 1.82
N VAL A 1082 11.44 20.18 1.20
CA VAL A 1082 10.09 20.70 0.87
C VAL A 1082 9.13 20.68 2.06
N LYS A 1083 9.40 19.85 3.08
CA LYS A 1083 8.66 19.81 4.34
C LYS A 1083 9.60 19.51 5.49
N HIS A 1084 9.42 20.24 6.57
CA HIS A 1084 10.10 20.02 7.84
C HIS A 1084 9.15 20.50 8.95
N ARG A 1085 8.69 19.59 9.82
CA ARG A 1085 7.73 19.92 10.90
C ARG A 1085 8.33 20.81 12.00
N ASN A 1086 9.64 20.69 12.25
CA ASN A 1086 10.31 21.28 13.41
C ASN A 1086 11.38 22.32 13.04
N GLY A 1087 11.46 22.76 11.78
CA GLY A 1087 12.50 23.69 11.32
C GLY A 1087 12.24 24.22 9.90
N PRO A 1088 13.21 24.96 9.33
CA PRO A 1088 13.04 25.61 8.03
C PRO A 1088 13.04 24.62 6.86
N THR A 1089 12.29 24.97 5.83
CA THR A 1089 12.37 24.39 4.48
C THR A 1089 13.39 25.17 3.62
N GLY A 1090 13.81 24.60 2.50
CA GLY A 1090 14.71 25.26 1.54
C GLY A 1090 15.53 24.29 0.70
N THR A 1091 16.34 24.86 -0.20
CA THR A 1091 17.28 24.11 -1.04
C THR A 1091 18.67 24.05 -0.39
N VAL A 1092 19.35 22.92 -0.57
CA VAL A 1092 20.79 22.72 -0.31
C VAL A 1092 21.41 22.18 -1.60
N THR A 1093 22.49 22.79 -2.08
CA THR A 1093 23.16 22.36 -3.32
C THR A 1093 24.40 21.54 -2.97
N VAL A 1094 24.51 20.35 -3.55
CA VAL A 1094 25.61 19.39 -3.33
C VAL A 1094 26.19 18.96 -4.68
N ALA A 1095 27.47 18.57 -4.71
CA ALA A 1095 28.07 17.99 -5.90
C ALA A 1095 27.76 16.48 -5.98
N PHE A 1096 27.26 16.01 -7.12
CA PHE A 1096 27.02 14.60 -7.40
C PHE A 1096 28.19 13.99 -8.19
N GLN A 1097 28.89 13.05 -7.57
CA GLN A 1097 30.01 12.31 -8.17
C GLN A 1097 29.57 10.89 -8.52
N GLY A 1098 28.76 10.76 -9.57
CA GLY A 1098 28.15 9.48 -9.98
C GLY A 1098 29.13 8.34 -10.22
N HIS A 1099 30.35 8.65 -10.70
CA HIS A 1099 31.43 7.66 -10.88
C HIS A 1099 31.96 7.04 -9.58
N TYR A 1100 31.71 7.68 -8.42
CA TYR A 1100 31.93 7.13 -7.08
C TYR A 1100 30.60 6.80 -6.34
N SER A 1101 29.46 6.85 -7.03
CA SER A 1101 28.10 6.68 -6.45
C SER A 1101 27.86 7.51 -5.17
N ARG A 1102 28.24 8.79 -5.17
CA ARG A 1102 28.18 9.63 -3.96
C ARG A 1102 27.82 11.09 -4.22
N PHE A 1103 27.21 11.70 -3.22
CA PHE A 1103 27.04 13.14 -3.08
C PHE A 1103 28.08 13.70 -2.09
N VAL A 1104 28.52 14.95 -2.29
CA VAL A 1104 29.43 15.67 -1.37
C VAL A 1104 29.05 17.16 -1.30
N ASP A 1105 29.37 17.81 -0.19
CA ASP A 1105 29.22 19.27 -0.07
C ASP A 1105 30.01 20.02 -1.15
N MET A 1106 29.46 21.16 -1.58
CA MET A 1106 30.15 22.10 -2.45
C MET A 1106 31.35 22.71 -1.72
N ALA A 1107 32.48 22.85 -2.42
CA ALA A 1107 33.66 23.50 -1.83
C ALA A 1107 33.40 25.01 -1.65
N ARG A 1108 33.42 25.48 -0.40
CA ARG A 1108 33.36 26.90 -0.01
C ARG A 1108 34.67 27.64 -0.31
#